data_AF-A0A957VR92-F1
#
_entry.id   AF-A0A957VR92-F1
#
_cell.length_a   1.000
_cell.length_b   1.000
_cell.length_c   1.000
_cell.angle_alpha   90.00
_cell.angle_beta   90.00
_cell.angle_gamma   90.00
#
_symmetry.space_group_name_H-M   'P 1'
#
loop_
_entity.id
_entity.type
_entity.pdbx_description
1 polymer ?
#
loop_
_entity_poly.entity_id
_entity_poly.type
_entity_poly.pdbx_seq_one_letter_code
_entity_poly.pdbx_strand_id
1 'polypeptide(L)'
;MQTKLSLFCSKIIEAGWLAALVTVPLFFNIYSARTFEPDKITLLRAIVSLMILAWLVLVVEQGFGAEEGESTSFSDRFRAWLKLPLVLPTLLLVIIYMISTALSISPQVSLWGSYQRLQGTYSALSYIVVFALMAGQLRTQEQVDRLVNLVIITSVPIGLYGIIQRYGLDPLPWAGDVTRRVAANMGNAIFVASYLIMIVPLTISRLVRSMAEIIKDESASWGHTVSAAVYIFALAIQVITVLFSQSRGPMLGVMGAAFAMGVLMLLIPRQQAVEKGRLAVKEIALAVGFVIPLGVAGGLSAGLGYAIGLGVQRLLIGMNYQIEGVAFAGAALGGLLGFFGLYTYMIATERGWRWLWLSWLAVGALGIGFILALNARGTALDPFLDPIRELPYFSRMAQITETSRTGRVRVLIWDAALELVKPHQALGIEDDPFAKKDNFNVVRPLIGYGPESMFNAFAFVYPPDLAHVELRGSSADRSHNETMDSLVITGLLGFLAFYSVMISLFYYAVRWLGWVPHKTARYGLLAFLIIGGIIGGIIPYLTQGEFTFMPLGLPFGVMSGLILYLAWQGFVGPKISPETNRLPTYTLLFIGLLGAIIGHFIEVHFVFSIAATYIYFWAYAGLMLAITRIDTMEPIPDTTTIPAEEIESVEVVSEPVSKSRRARKGRSRRRKAETIPAGASGSALPVRRESWEMWAGSQGLAMAIILIILAFDFITPQFEFTFGNEKSASLLWMIIITWLVGFAIVMGGLAIKQDEWRSPLHWGRAVALYAVTSLTYFLFYTMAHRWQFGQRVAVSSIDDVIYASSILTNGLVIFYFFLFLLMAIIAITLIWGQTRSLPTWRSENWWLYPPLVLAILTVIWFKNVDVV
;
A
#
# COMPACT_ATOMS: atom_id res chain seq x y z
N MET A 1 -27.56 -19.51 1.20
CA MET A 1 -28.52 -18.58 1.85
C MET A 1 -27.73 -17.61 2.72
N GLN A 2 -28.07 -16.33 2.70
CA GLN A 2 -27.42 -15.32 3.53
C GLN A 2 -28.10 -15.25 4.91
N THR A 3 -27.33 -15.31 5.98
CA THR A 3 -27.80 -15.22 7.38
C THR A 3 -27.24 -13.97 8.07
N LYS A 4 -27.83 -13.56 9.20
CA LYS A 4 -27.30 -12.46 10.02
C LYS A 4 -25.85 -12.72 10.45
N LEU A 5 -25.54 -13.96 10.86
CA LEU A 5 -24.19 -14.37 11.23
C LEU A 5 -23.23 -14.27 10.05
N SER A 6 -23.61 -14.77 8.86
CA SER A 6 -22.75 -14.69 7.67
C SER A 6 -22.44 -13.25 7.25
N LEU A 7 -23.43 -12.35 7.34
CA LEU A 7 -23.24 -10.93 7.03
C LEU A 7 -22.37 -10.25 8.09
N PHE A 8 -22.61 -10.53 9.38
CA PHE A 8 -21.77 -10.05 10.48
C PHE A 8 -20.31 -10.49 10.30
N CYS A 9 -20.05 -11.77 10.01
CA CYS A 9 -18.71 -12.29 9.74
C CYS A 9 -18.05 -11.60 8.54
N SER A 10 -18.78 -11.37 7.44
CA SER A 10 -18.26 -10.60 6.30
C SER A 10 -17.83 -9.18 6.71
N LYS A 11 -18.62 -8.52 7.58
CA LYS A 11 -18.29 -7.18 8.10
C LYS A 11 -17.21 -7.17 9.19
N ILE A 12 -17.02 -8.26 9.93
CA ILE A 12 -15.85 -8.45 10.81
C ILE A 12 -14.57 -8.53 9.99
N ILE A 13 -14.58 -9.24 8.85
CA ILE A 13 -13.42 -9.28 7.96
C ILE A 13 -13.13 -7.87 7.44
N GLU A 14 -14.17 -7.09 7.09
CA GLU A 14 -14.01 -5.69 6.69
C GLU A 14 -13.41 -4.82 7.79
N ALA A 15 -13.93 -4.90 9.01
CA ALA A 15 -13.36 -4.23 10.16
C ALA A 15 -11.91 -4.68 10.43
N GLY A 16 -11.58 -5.95 10.17
CA GLY A 16 -10.26 -6.53 10.39
C GLY A 16 -9.18 -5.97 9.48
N TRP A 17 -9.40 -5.85 8.16
CA TRP A 17 -8.38 -5.23 7.30
C TRP A 17 -8.26 -3.73 7.56
N LEU A 18 -9.34 -3.04 7.93
CA LEU A 18 -9.29 -1.64 8.34
C LEU A 18 -8.47 -1.48 9.62
N ALA A 19 -8.73 -2.32 10.63
CA ALA A 19 -7.96 -2.33 11.88
C ALA A 19 -6.49 -2.67 11.64
N ALA A 20 -6.16 -3.65 10.81
CA ALA A 20 -4.78 -4.03 10.50
C ALA A 20 -3.99 -2.90 9.82
N LEU A 21 -4.60 -2.22 8.84
CA LEU A 21 -3.98 -1.09 8.14
C LEU A 21 -3.81 0.15 9.03
N VAL A 22 -4.58 0.28 10.11
CA VAL A 22 -4.42 1.36 11.10
C VAL A 22 -3.40 0.99 12.18
N THR A 23 -3.61 -0.15 12.84
CA THR A 23 -2.88 -0.56 14.05
C THR A 23 -1.41 -0.85 13.75
N VAL A 24 -1.12 -1.62 12.72
CA VAL A 24 0.25 -2.06 12.41
C VAL A 24 1.21 -0.89 12.17
N PRO A 25 0.87 0.14 11.36
CA PRO A 25 1.81 1.25 11.18
C PRO A 25 1.85 2.26 12.33
N LEU A 26 0.75 2.42 13.08
CA LEU A 26 0.60 3.47 14.08
C LEU A 26 1.07 3.05 15.48
N PHE A 27 0.78 1.82 15.90
CA PHE A 27 0.96 1.35 17.27
C PHE A 27 2.43 1.20 17.67
N PHE A 28 2.80 1.60 18.89
CA PHE A 28 4.03 1.16 19.54
C PHE A 28 3.83 1.07 21.06
N ASN A 29 4.66 0.28 21.74
CA ASN A 29 4.48 0.02 23.17
C ASN A 29 5.75 0.35 23.95
N ILE A 30 5.76 1.51 24.63
CA ILE A 30 6.91 1.96 25.43
C ILE A 30 7.21 1.07 26.63
N TYR A 31 6.29 0.18 27.01
CA TYR A 31 6.46 -0.75 28.14
C TYR A 31 7.05 -2.09 27.71
N SER A 32 7.14 -2.37 26.40
CA SER A 32 7.78 -3.57 25.86
C SER A 32 9.30 -3.36 25.69
N ALA A 33 10.08 -4.42 25.90
CA ALA A 33 11.53 -4.42 25.67
C ALA A 33 11.89 -4.11 24.20
N ARG A 34 11.00 -4.42 23.27
CA ARG A 34 11.11 -4.10 21.84
C ARG A 34 9.92 -3.25 21.42
N THR A 35 10.04 -1.95 21.68
CA THR A 35 8.96 -0.96 21.57
C THR A 35 8.16 -0.94 20.26
N PHE A 36 8.77 -1.32 19.13
CA PHE A 36 8.19 -1.10 17.80
C PHE A 36 7.70 -2.36 17.08
N GLU A 37 8.60 -3.23 16.58
CA GLU A 37 8.22 -4.26 15.60
C GLU A 37 7.47 -5.49 16.16
N PRO A 38 7.91 -6.15 17.25
CA PRO A 38 7.27 -7.39 17.71
C PRO A 38 5.80 -7.24 18.07
N ASP A 39 5.44 -6.19 18.80
CA ASP A 39 4.06 -5.97 19.24
C ASP A 39 3.12 -5.66 18.06
N LYS A 40 3.63 -5.03 16.99
CA LYS A 40 2.88 -4.83 15.74
C LYS A 40 2.55 -6.15 15.05
N ILE A 41 3.49 -7.09 15.08
CA ILE A 41 3.32 -8.42 14.49
C ILE A 41 2.29 -9.23 15.27
N THR A 42 2.35 -9.21 16.60
CA THR A 42 1.38 -9.94 17.42
C THR A 42 -0.02 -9.37 17.28
N LEU A 43 -0.16 -8.04 17.18
CA LEU A 43 -1.42 -7.38 16.84
C LEU A 43 -1.96 -7.84 15.49
N LEU A 44 -1.14 -7.80 14.45
CA LEU A 44 -1.52 -8.29 13.12
C LEU A 44 -2.01 -9.74 13.17
N ARG A 45 -1.22 -10.63 13.78
CA ARG A 45 -1.57 -12.06 13.89
C ARG A 45 -2.88 -12.27 14.63
N ALA A 46 -3.16 -11.46 15.66
CA ALA A 46 -4.40 -11.55 16.42
C ALA A 46 -5.61 -11.07 15.60
N ILE A 47 -5.50 -9.94 14.90
CA ILE A 47 -6.53 -9.43 13.98
C ILE A 47 -6.80 -10.46 12.87
N VAL A 48 -5.75 -10.99 12.25
CA VAL A 48 -5.87 -11.98 11.17
C VAL A 48 -6.48 -13.29 11.68
N SER A 49 -6.14 -13.74 12.88
CA SER A 49 -6.78 -14.92 13.49
C SER A 49 -8.29 -14.73 13.66
N LEU A 50 -8.73 -13.54 14.08
CA LEU A 50 -10.15 -13.19 14.18
C LEU A 50 -10.82 -13.12 12.79
N MET A 51 -10.11 -12.61 11.77
CA MET A 51 -10.60 -12.62 10.39
C MET A 51 -10.72 -14.06 9.83
N ILE A 52 -9.77 -14.95 10.16
CA ILE A 52 -9.83 -16.37 9.80
C ILE A 52 -11.04 -17.03 10.46
N LEU A 53 -11.29 -16.77 11.75
CA LEU A 53 -12.50 -17.26 12.43
C LEU A 53 -13.76 -16.81 11.70
N ALA A 54 -13.88 -15.51 11.41
CA ALA A 54 -15.03 -14.97 10.69
C ALA A 54 -15.18 -15.61 9.30
N TRP A 55 -14.07 -15.82 8.58
CA TRP A 55 -14.08 -16.49 7.29
C TRP A 55 -14.49 -17.97 7.38
N LEU A 56 -13.98 -18.72 8.36
CA LEU A 56 -14.36 -20.12 8.59
C LEU A 56 -15.86 -20.24 8.90
N VAL A 57 -16.39 -19.37 9.78
CA VAL A 57 -17.83 -19.32 10.06
C VAL A 57 -18.61 -18.98 8.80
N LEU A 58 -18.14 -18.05 7.97
CA LEU A 58 -18.77 -17.70 6.70
C LEU A 58 -18.80 -18.89 5.72
N VAL A 59 -17.71 -19.68 5.62
CA VAL A 59 -17.67 -20.89 4.80
C VAL A 59 -18.66 -21.94 5.30
N VAL A 60 -18.72 -22.15 6.62
CA VAL A 60 -19.69 -23.07 7.25
C VAL A 60 -21.14 -22.60 7.01
N GLU A 61 -21.40 -21.30 7.15
CA GLU A 61 -22.72 -20.68 6.96
C GLU A 61 -23.15 -20.64 5.49
N GLN A 62 -22.24 -20.54 4.53
CA GLN A 62 -22.57 -20.62 3.10
C GLN A 62 -22.72 -22.08 2.65
N GLY A 63 -22.02 -23.00 3.32
CA GLY A 63 -21.92 -24.41 3.00
C GLY A 63 -20.86 -24.65 1.91
N PHE A 64 -20.27 -25.83 1.89
CA PHE A 64 -19.36 -26.26 0.81
C PHE A 64 -20.09 -26.60 -0.51
N GLY A 65 -21.43 -26.44 -0.52
CA GLY A 65 -22.32 -26.82 -1.60
C GLY A 65 -22.18 -25.91 -2.82
N ALA A 66 -22.03 -26.54 -3.99
CA ALA A 66 -22.26 -25.88 -5.27
C ALA A 66 -23.67 -25.25 -5.27
N GLU A 67 -23.85 -24.12 -5.94
CA GLU A 67 -25.18 -23.63 -6.26
C GLU A 67 -25.99 -24.78 -6.87
N GLU A 68 -27.19 -25.03 -6.33
CA GLU A 68 -28.12 -26.03 -6.83
C GLU A 68 -28.45 -25.72 -8.30
N GLY A 69 -27.74 -26.36 -9.24
CA GLY A 69 -27.97 -26.20 -10.67
C GLY A 69 -26.75 -26.42 -11.56
N GLU A 70 -25.52 -26.16 -11.07
CA GLU A 70 -24.29 -26.40 -11.84
C GLU A 70 -23.42 -27.45 -11.14
N SER A 71 -23.49 -28.71 -11.61
CA SER A 71 -22.60 -29.79 -11.17
C SER A 71 -21.18 -29.59 -11.71
N THR A 72 -20.51 -28.51 -11.32
CA THR A 72 -19.08 -28.34 -11.59
C THR A 72 -18.29 -29.22 -10.63
N SER A 73 -17.48 -30.14 -11.19
CA SER A 73 -16.58 -30.98 -10.40
C SER A 73 -15.71 -30.11 -9.50
N PHE A 74 -15.37 -30.58 -8.29
CA PHE A 74 -14.40 -29.89 -7.42
C PHE A 74 -13.12 -29.54 -8.18
N SER A 75 -12.68 -30.44 -9.09
CA SER A 75 -11.52 -30.22 -9.94
C SER A 75 -11.65 -29.00 -10.86
N ASP A 76 -12.85 -28.73 -11.40
CA ASP A 76 -13.11 -27.59 -12.27
C ASP A 76 -13.15 -26.28 -11.47
N ARG A 77 -13.78 -26.30 -10.28
CA ARG A 77 -13.78 -25.16 -9.36
C ARG A 77 -12.37 -24.81 -8.89
N PHE A 78 -11.56 -25.82 -8.56
CA PHE A 78 -10.16 -25.63 -8.18
C PHE A 78 -9.32 -25.08 -9.34
N ARG A 79 -9.49 -25.60 -10.55
CA ARG A 79 -8.82 -25.07 -11.75
C ARG A 79 -9.25 -23.64 -12.08
N ALA A 80 -10.52 -23.28 -11.87
CA ALA A 80 -10.99 -21.91 -12.03
C ALA A 80 -10.37 -20.97 -10.99
N TRP A 81 -10.28 -21.41 -9.74
CA TRP A 81 -9.63 -20.66 -8.65
C TRP A 81 -8.14 -20.42 -8.92
N LEU A 82 -7.41 -21.44 -9.38
CA LEU A 82 -5.99 -21.30 -9.75
C LEU A 82 -5.75 -20.35 -10.94
N LYS A 83 -6.76 -20.15 -11.80
CA LYS A 83 -6.68 -19.21 -12.94
C LYS A 83 -6.92 -17.77 -12.54
N LEU A 84 -7.36 -17.50 -11.30
CA LEU A 84 -7.52 -16.14 -10.82
C LEU A 84 -6.15 -15.42 -10.81
N PRO A 85 -6.12 -14.13 -11.19
CA PRO A 85 -4.89 -13.34 -11.16
C PRO A 85 -4.22 -13.43 -9.79
N LEU A 86 -2.89 -13.51 -9.78
CA LEU A 86 -2.03 -13.55 -8.59
C LEU A 86 -2.17 -14.78 -7.67
N VAL A 87 -3.21 -15.62 -7.81
CA VAL A 87 -3.39 -16.80 -6.94
C VAL A 87 -2.27 -17.81 -7.09
N LEU A 88 -1.98 -18.25 -8.32
CA LEU A 88 -0.91 -19.23 -8.58
C LEU A 88 0.48 -18.77 -8.09
N PRO A 89 1.00 -17.58 -8.45
CA PRO A 89 2.32 -17.17 -7.96
C PRO A 89 2.37 -17.00 -6.44
N THR A 90 1.27 -16.55 -5.82
CA THR A 90 1.19 -16.44 -4.36
C THR A 90 1.16 -17.81 -3.69
N LEU A 91 0.44 -18.79 -4.26
CA LEU A 91 0.41 -20.16 -3.75
C LEU A 91 1.78 -20.84 -3.85
N LEU A 92 2.51 -20.62 -4.95
CA LEU A 92 3.88 -21.10 -5.08
C LEU A 92 4.78 -20.53 -3.98
N LEU A 93 4.67 -19.23 -3.70
CA LEU A 93 5.40 -18.57 -2.61
C LEU A 93 5.08 -19.21 -1.25
N VAL A 94 3.79 -19.43 -0.95
CA VAL A 94 3.33 -20.11 0.28
C VAL A 94 3.95 -21.50 0.40
N ILE A 95 3.87 -22.31 -0.65
CA ILE A 95 4.41 -23.68 -0.66
C ILE A 95 5.92 -23.67 -0.37
N ILE A 96 6.66 -22.75 -1.00
CA ILE A 96 8.11 -22.67 -0.82
C ILE A 96 8.48 -22.14 0.57
N TYR A 97 7.74 -21.18 1.13
CA TYR A 97 7.93 -20.75 2.53
C TYR A 97 7.73 -21.92 3.50
N MET A 98 6.71 -22.74 3.28
CA MET A 98 6.46 -23.93 4.10
C MET A 98 7.58 -24.97 3.98
N ILE A 99 8.06 -25.25 2.76
CA ILE A 99 9.19 -26.16 2.53
C ILE A 99 10.47 -25.63 3.20
N SER A 100 10.79 -24.36 2.97
CA SER A 100 12.00 -23.71 3.52
C SER A 100 11.95 -23.67 5.05
N THR A 101 10.76 -23.53 5.65
CA THR A 101 10.56 -23.60 7.10
C THR A 101 10.76 -25.00 7.64
N ALA A 102 10.16 -26.01 6.99
CA ALA A 102 10.24 -27.40 7.43
C ALA A 102 11.67 -27.95 7.36
N LEU A 103 12.44 -27.53 6.34
CA LEU A 103 13.82 -27.94 6.12
C LEU A 103 14.84 -26.94 6.67
N SER A 104 14.40 -25.93 7.43
CA SER A 104 15.25 -24.88 8.00
C SER A 104 16.32 -25.44 8.94
N ILE A 105 17.46 -24.73 9.06
CA ILE A 105 18.45 -25.02 10.11
C ILE A 105 17.92 -24.70 11.52
N SER A 106 16.87 -23.89 11.62
CA SER A 106 16.14 -23.61 12.86
C SER A 106 14.63 -23.51 12.60
N PRO A 107 13.92 -24.66 12.49
CA PRO A 107 12.51 -24.69 12.09
C PRO A 107 11.58 -23.88 13.01
N GLN A 108 11.87 -23.84 14.32
CA GLN A 108 11.08 -23.06 15.28
C GLN A 108 11.22 -21.56 15.05
N VAL A 109 12.46 -21.08 14.85
CA VAL A 109 12.70 -19.66 14.51
C VAL A 109 12.11 -19.33 13.16
N SER A 110 12.20 -20.22 12.18
CA SER A 110 11.58 -19.99 10.87
C SER A 110 10.07 -19.94 10.89
N LEU A 111 9.40 -20.74 11.74
CA LEU A 111 7.95 -20.72 11.87
C LEU A 111 7.45 -19.47 12.61
N TRP A 112 8.00 -19.22 13.81
CA TRP A 112 7.50 -18.20 14.74
C TRP A 112 8.18 -16.82 14.55
N GLY A 113 9.38 -16.80 13.98
CA GLY A 113 10.24 -15.65 13.88
C GLY A 113 11.23 -15.52 15.04
N SER A 114 12.26 -14.69 14.85
CA SER A 114 13.21 -14.36 15.91
C SER A 114 12.54 -13.51 17.00
N TYR A 115 13.07 -13.55 18.22
CA TYR A 115 12.59 -12.70 19.33
C TYR A 115 12.62 -11.20 18.98
N GLN A 116 13.56 -10.78 18.13
CA GLN A 116 13.74 -9.37 17.80
C GLN A 116 12.69 -8.84 16.81
N ARG A 117 12.07 -9.71 15.99
CA ARG A 117 11.24 -9.28 14.85
C ARG A 117 9.93 -10.04 14.69
N LEU A 118 9.86 -11.30 15.12
CA LEU A 118 8.72 -12.19 14.92
C LEU A 118 8.28 -12.31 13.44
N GLN A 119 9.17 -12.12 12.46
CA GLN A 119 8.82 -12.14 11.02
C GLN A 119 8.92 -13.53 10.37
N GLY A 120 8.63 -14.60 11.12
CA GLY A 120 8.63 -15.97 10.60
C GLY A 120 7.49 -16.25 9.63
N THR A 121 7.38 -17.50 9.18
CA THR A 121 6.36 -17.96 8.22
C THR A 121 4.94 -17.70 8.71
N TYR A 122 4.66 -17.77 10.01
CA TYR A 122 3.34 -17.42 10.54
C TYR A 122 2.95 -15.96 10.22
N SER A 123 3.89 -15.02 10.32
CA SER A 123 3.65 -13.62 9.95
C SER A 123 3.52 -13.47 8.44
N ALA A 124 4.38 -14.13 7.65
CA ALA A 124 4.31 -14.12 6.19
C ALA A 124 2.92 -14.58 5.68
N LEU A 125 2.41 -15.69 6.22
CA LEU A 125 1.07 -16.19 5.92
C LEU A 125 -0.04 -15.24 6.38
N SER A 126 0.15 -14.54 7.50
CA SER A 126 -0.84 -13.56 7.97
C SER A 126 -1.05 -12.42 6.97
N TYR A 127 0.02 -11.90 6.37
CA TYR A 127 -0.11 -10.88 5.31
C TYR A 127 -0.83 -11.43 4.06
N ILE A 128 -0.51 -12.66 3.66
CA ILE A 128 -1.13 -13.32 2.48
C ILE A 128 -2.62 -13.60 2.73
N VAL A 129 -3.01 -13.93 3.96
CA VAL A 129 -4.42 -14.09 4.34
C VAL A 129 -5.16 -12.77 4.19
N VAL A 130 -4.58 -11.63 4.59
CA VAL A 130 -5.19 -10.31 4.36
C VAL A 130 -5.40 -10.05 2.87
N PHE A 131 -4.40 -10.32 2.04
CA PHE A 131 -4.53 -10.27 0.58
C PHE A 131 -5.71 -11.12 0.08
N ALA A 132 -5.78 -12.39 0.49
CA ALA A 132 -6.79 -13.32 0.03
C ALA A 132 -8.21 -12.91 0.46
N LEU A 133 -8.36 -12.46 1.71
CA LEU A 133 -9.64 -12.01 2.26
C LEU A 133 -10.10 -10.71 1.61
N MET A 134 -9.20 -9.74 1.37
CA MET A 134 -9.55 -8.52 0.63
C MET A 134 -9.94 -8.84 -0.82
N ALA A 135 -9.16 -9.66 -1.53
CA ALA A 135 -9.50 -10.07 -2.89
C ALA A 135 -10.84 -10.83 -2.98
N GLY A 136 -11.25 -11.51 -1.91
CA GLY A 136 -12.47 -12.30 -1.83
C GLY A 136 -13.71 -11.51 -1.35
N GLN A 137 -13.56 -10.56 -0.44
CA GLN A 137 -14.65 -9.92 0.30
C GLN A 137 -14.79 -8.40 0.04
N LEU A 138 -13.79 -7.77 -0.56
CA LEU A 138 -13.90 -6.38 -1.02
C LEU A 138 -14.67 -6.37 -2.35
N ARG A 139 -15.90 -5.88 -2.31
CA ARG A 139 -16.90 -5.98 -3.39
C ARG A 139 -17.63 -4.68 -3.71
N THR A 140 -17.50 -3.63 -2.90
CA THR A 140 -18.24 -2.38 -3.13
C THR A 140 -17.33 -1.15 -3.15
N GLN A 141 -17.80 -0.09 -3.82
CA GLN A 141 -17.10 1.18 -3.90
C GLN A 141 -16.87 1.82 -2.53
N GLU A 142 -17.84 1.69 -1.61
CA GLU A 142 -17.77 2.24 -0.27
C GLU A 142 -16.67 1.60 0.57
N GLN A 143 -16.40 0.30 0.36
CA GLN A 143 -15.27 -0.39 1.00
C GLN A 143 -13.93 0.16 0.50
N VAL A 144 -13.80 0.41 -0.82
CA VAL A 144 -12.60 1.02 -1.42
C VAL A 144 -12.38 2.42 -0.84
N ASP A 145 -13.43 3.24 -0.79
CA ASP A 145 -13.34 4.61 -0.27
C ASP A 145 -13.03 4.64 1.22
N ARG A 146 -13.67 3.79 2.03
CA ARG A 146 -13.32 3.64 3.46
C ARG A 146 -11.86 3.29 3.65
N LEU A 147 -11.38 2.27 2.94
CA LEU A 147 -10.01 1.80 3.08
C LEU A 147 -8.99 2.87 2.68
N VAL A 148 -9.15 3.49 1.52
CA VAL A 148 -8.20 4.50 1.03
C VAL A 148 -8.23 5.76 1.91
N ASN A 149 -9.40 6.22 2.34
CA ASN A 149 -9.51 7.35 3.25
C ASN A 149 -8.80 7.05 4.57
N LEU A 150 -9.03 5.87 5.14
CA LEU A 150 -8.43 5.46 6.40
C LEU A 150 -6.91 5.38 6.31
N VAL A 151 -6.38 4.79 5.24
CA VAL A 151 -4.93 4.75 4.96
C VAL A 151 -4.30 6.15 4.94
N ILE A 152 -4.97 7.12 4.30
CA ILE A 152 -4.50 8.50 4.25
C ILE A 152 -4.57 9.14 5.64
N ILE A 153 -5.69 8.98 6.35
CA ILE A 153 -5.89 9.54 7.70
C ILE A 153 -4.84 8.99 8.66
N THR A 154 -4.55 7.68 8.65
CA THR A 154 -3.53 7.05 9.52
C THR A 154 -2.13 7.62 9.28
N SER A 155 -1.80 8.04 8.06
CA SER A 155 -0.49 8.65 7.78
C SER A 155 -0.30 10.03 8.41
N VAL A 156 -1.40 10.73 8.74
CA VAL A 156 -1.36 12.10 9.28
C VAL A 156 -0.74 12.14 10.68
N PRO A 157 -1.22 11.40 11.70
CA PRO A 157 -0.59 11.42 13.01
C PRO A 157 0.85 10.89 12.97
N ILE A 158 1.15 9.90 12.12
CA ILE A 158 2.52 9.38 11.96
C ILE A 158 3.46 10.48 11.44
N GLY A 159 3.02 11.23 10.42
CA GLY A 159 3.80 12.34 9.88
C GLY A 159 3.91 13.53 10.83
N LEU A 160 2.80 13.90 11.48
CA LEU A 160 2.79 14.94 12.52
C LEU A 160 3.73 14.58 13.67
N TYR A 161 3.76 13.31 14.09
CA TYR A 161 4.68 12.87 15.13
C TYR A 161 6.16 13.01 14.70
N GLY A 162 6.49 12.66 13.45
CA GLY A 162 7.81 12.95 12.89
C GLY A 162 8.15 14.43 12.91
N ILE A 163 7.21 15.32 12.60
CA ILE A 163 7.39 16.77 12.67
C ILE A 163 7.62 17.23 14.13
N ILE A 164 6.86 16.71 15.09
CA ILE A 164 7.02 16.99 16.52
C ILE A 164 8.44 16.58 16.99
N GLN A 165 8.91 15.40 16.58
CA GLN A 165 10.28 14.95 16.86
C GLN A 165 11.33 15.90 16.28
N ARG A 166 11.15 16.36 15.04
CA ARG A 166 12.10 17.28 14.39
C ARG A 166 12.34 18.55 15.21
N TYR A 167 11.29 19.07 15.84
CA TYR A 167 11.36 20.31 16.62
C TYR A 167 11.67 20.08 18.12
N GLY A 168 12.00 18.87 18.54
CA GLY A 168 12.33 18.57 19.94
C GLY A 168 11.13 18.65 20.90
N LEU A 169 9.91 18.64 20.37
CA LEU A 169 8.66 18.74 21.13
C LEU A 169 8.15 17.38 21.61
N ASP A 170 8.85 16.28 21.30
CA ASP A 170 8.50 14.93 21.74
C ASP A 170 8.61 14.79 23.27
N PRO A 171 7.54 14.37 23.97
CA PRO A 171 7.59 14.08 25.40
C PRO A 171 8.26 12.74 25.74
N LEU A 172 8.41 11.83 24.78
CA LEU A 172 9.00 10.52 25.04
C LEU A 172 10.54 10.59 25.08
N PRO A 173 11.19 10.01 26.12
CA PRO A 173 12.64 10.12 26.33
C PRO A 173 13.41 9.06 25.52
N TRP A 174 13.42 9.18 24.19
CA TRP A 174 14.16 8.25 23.34
C TRP A 174 15.68 8.34 23.56
N ALA A 175 16.35 7.19 23.62
CA ALA A 175 17.81 7.13 23.78
C ALA A 175 18.60 7.57 22.52
N GLY A 176 17.97 7.56 21.34
CA GLY A 176 18.56 7.96 20.07
C GLY A 176 18.13 9.37 19.63
N ASP A 177 18.94 10.01 18.79
CA ASP A 177 18.60 11.31 18.18
C ASP A 177 17.52 11.15 17.11
N VAL A 178 16.27 11.42 17.51
CA VAL A 178 15.09 11.46 16.63
C VAL A 178 14.84 12.84 16.02
N THR A 179 15.64 13.85 16.36
CA THR A 179 15.46 15.24 15.87
C THR A 179 16.15 15.43 14.52
N ARG A 180 17.36 14.88 14.36
CA ARG A 180 18.11 14.98 13.11
C ARG A 180 17.50 14.14 12.00
N ARG A 181 17.07 12.92 12.33
CA ARG A 181 16.39 11.98 11.44
C ARG A 181 15.16 11.43 12.14
N VAL A 182 13.99 11.91 11.71
CA VAL A 182 12.73 11.59 12.37
C VAL A 182 12.39 10.12 12.21
N ALA A 183 11.95 9.48 13.29
CA ALA A 183 11.71 8.04 13.37
C ALA A 183 10.21 7.70 13.46
N ALA A 184 9.41 8.62 14.00
CA ALA A 184 7.99 8.48 14.28
C ALA A 184 7.64 7.13 14.96
N ASN A 185 6.45 6.60 14.67
CA ASN A 185 5.89 5.37 15.24
C ASN A 185 6.64 4.09 14.82
N MET A 186 7.72 4.18 14.04
CA MET A 186 8.49 3.03 13.55
C MET A 186 9.85 2.89 14.25
N GLY A 187 10.27 3.86 15.06
CA GLY A 187 11.57 3.83 15.74
C GLY A 187 12.79 3.93 14.82
N ASN A 188 12.57 4.10 13.50
CA ASN A 188 13.64 4.21 12.52
C ASN A 188 13.22 5.12 11.35
N ALA A 189 14.06 6.09 11.02
CA ALA A 189 13.83 7.03 9.93
C ALA A 189 13.71 6.37 8.55
N ILE A 190 14.34 5.22 8.34
CA ILE A 190 14.16 4.48 7.10
C ILE A 190 12.73 3.93 7.02
N PHE A 191 12.28 3.24 8.06
CA PHE A 191 10.98 2.58 8.11
C PHE A 191 9.79 3.54 7.98
N VAL A 192 9.81 4.69 8.66
CA VAL A 192 8.73 5.69 8.51
C VAL A 192 8.65 6.20 7.07
N ALA A 193 9.80 6.43 6.43
CA ALA A 193 9.82 6.87 5.04
C ALA A 193 9.34 5.74 4.11
N SER A 194 9.80 4.50 4.29
CA SER A 194 9.36 3.32 3.54
C SER A 194 7.86 3.06 3.67
N TYR A 195 7.27 3.36 4.82
CA TYR A 195 5.83 3.37 4.97
C TYR A 195 5.22 4.50 4.13
N LEU A 196 5.60 5.76 4.35
CA LEU A 196 5.00 6.93 3.70
C LEU A 196 5.09 6.91 2.16
N ILE A 197 6.13 6.33 1.57
CA ILE A 197 6.24 6.19 0.10
C ILE A 197 5.11 5.34 -0.48
N MET A 198 4.48 4.47 0.32
CA MET A 198 3.33 3.68 -0.11
C MET A 198 2.02 4.49 -0.07
N ILE A 199 1.93 5.54 0.76
CA ILE A 199 0.70 6.34 0.91
C ILE A 199 0.71 7.56 -0.03
N VAL A 200 1.85 8.20 -0.22
CA VAL A 200 1.99 9.40 -1.07
C VAL A 200 1.32 9.22 -2.45
N PRO A 201 1.56 8.12 -3.19
CA PRO A 201 0.87 7.85 -4.46
C PRO A 201 -0.66 7.80 -4.37
N LEU A 202 -1.22 7.25 -3.29
CA LEU A 202 -2.67 7.20 -3.08
C LEU A 202 -3.23 8.58 -2.77
N THR A 203 -2.55 9.37 -1.94
CA THR A 203 -2.95 10.75 -1.65
C THR A 203 -2.90 11.61 -2.91
N ILE A 204 -1.86 11.47 -3.75
CA ILE A 204 -1.80 12.13 -5.07
C ILE A 204 -2.98 11.68 -5.95
N SER A 205 -3.29 10.38 -6.00
CA SER A 205 -4.42 9.90 -6.83
C SER A 205 -5.77 10.50 -6.42
N ARG A 206 -6.01 10.66 -5.11
CA ARG A 206 -7.23 11.27 -4.56
C ARG A 206 -7.25 12.78 -4.81
N LEU A 207 -6.12 13.46 -4.63
CA LEU A 207 -5.98 14.87 -4.93
C LEU A 207 -6.25 15.17 -6.40
N VAL A 208 -5.61 14.43 -7.31
CA VAL A 208 -5.79 14.60 -8.76
C VAL A 208 -7.25 14.35 -9.15
N ARG A 209 -7.91 13.33 -8.59
CA ARG A 209 -9.33 13.09 -8.81
C ARG A 209 -10.19 14.28 -8.36
N SER A 210 -10.00 14.75 -7.12
CA SER A 210 -10.77 15.89 -6.61
C SER A 210 -10.56 17.16 -7.43
N MET A 211 -9.33 17.45 -7.85
CA MET A 211 -9.02 18.62 -8.69
C MET A 211 -9.59 18.48 -10.10
N ALA A 212 -9.54 17.28 -10.69
CA ALA A 212 -10.09 17.04 -12.02
C ALA A 212 -11.60 17.27 -12.08
N GLU A 213 -12.36 16.88 -11.04
CA GLU A 213 -13.80 17.15 -10.96
C GLU A 213 -14.08 18.65 -10.82
N ILE A 214 -13.33 19.37 -9.97
CA ILE A 214 -13.47 20.83 -9.81
C ILE A 214 -13.23 21.60 -11.12
N ILE A 215 -12.29 21.12 -11.94
CA ILE A 215 -11.95 21.78 -13.22
C ILE A 215 -13.00 21.46 -14.30
N LYS A 216 -13.60 20.26 -14.28
CA LYS A 216 -14.52 19.81 -15.33
C LYS A 216 -15.95 20.27 -15.13
N ASP A 217 -16.40 20.37 -13.89
CA ASP A 217 -17.79 20.65 -13.55
C ASP A 217 -17.89 21.94 -12.73
N GLU A 218 -18.48 22.98 -13.32
CA GLU A 218 -18.73 24.26 -12.62
C GLU A 218 -19.72 24.09 -11.44
N SER A 219 -20.53 23.02 -11.46
CA SER A 219 -21.46 22.66 -10.39
C SER A 219 -20.88 21.63 -9.40
N ALA A 220 -19.57 21.36 -9.46
CA ALA A 220 -18.90 20.41 -8.58
C ALA A 220 -19.23 20.68 -7.10
N SER A 221 -19.60 19.61 -6.38
CA SER A 221 -19.88 19.67 -4.95
C SER A 221 -18.71 20.30 -4.18
N TRP A 222 -19.02 21.18 -3.23
CA TRP A 222 -18.02 21.77 -2.32
C TRP A 222 -17.17 20.71 -1.59
N GLY A 223 -17.70 19.48 -1.49
CA GLY A 223 -16.99 18.33 -0.96
C GLY A 223 -15.69 18.03 -1.70
N HIS A 224 -15.61 18.27 -3.02
CA HIS A 224 -14.37 18.12 -3.77
C HIS A 224 -13.32 19.16 -3.34
N THR A 225 -13.73 20.41 -3.12
CA THR A 225 -12.84 21.50 -2.68
C THR A 225 -12.26 21.21 -1.30
N VAL A 226 -13.12 20.82 -0.35
CA VAL A 226 -12.67 20.44 1.00
C VAL A 226 -11.75 19.22 0.94
N SER A 227 -12.11 18.19 0.17
CA SER A 227 -11.28 17.00 0.00
C SER A 227 -9.91 17.35 -0.58
N ALA A 228 -9.85 18.17 -1.63
CA ALA A 228 -8.61 18.59 -2.25
C ALA A 228 -7.70 19.37 -1.27
N ALA A 229 -8.27 20.34 -0.53
CA ALA A 229 -7.52 21.09 0.48
C ALA A 229 -6.91 20.18 1.55
N VAL A 230 -7.69 19.20 2.03
CA VAL A 230 -7.23 18.26 3.05
C VAL A 230 -6.21 17.26 2.50
N TYR A 231 -6.36 16.80 1.26
CA TYR A 231 -5.35 15.95 0.62
C TYR A 231 -4.03 16.71 0.35
N ILE A 232 -4.08 18.00 -0.01
CA ILE A 232 -2.88 18.85 -0.09
C ILE A 232 -2.19 18.92 1.27
N PHE A 233 -2.95 19.17 2.33
CA PHE A 233 -2.42 19.23 3.69
C PHE A 233 -1.79 17.90 4.14
N ALA A 234 -2.48 16.77 3.92
CA ALA A 234 -1.96 15.44 4.22
C ALA A 234 -0.69 15.13 3.40
N LEU A 235 -0.69 15.43 2.11
CA LEU A 235 0.46 15.23 1.23
C LEU A 235 1.67 16.05 1.69
N ALA A 236 1.45 17.30 2.12
CA ALA A 236 2.52 18.14 2.66
C ALA A 236 3.15 17.50 3.91
N ILE A 237 2.34 17.03 4.87
CA ILE A 237 2.82 16.33 6.07
C ILE A 237 3.63 15.07 5.68
N GLN A 238 3.12 14.25 4.76
CA GLN A 238 3.78 13.04 4.31
C GLN A 238 5.15 13.34 3.66
N VAL A 239 5.19 14.29 2.71
CA VAL A 239 6.42 14.65 1.99
C VAL A 239 7.44 15.30 2.93
N ILE A 240 7.03 16.20 3.81
CA ILE A 240 7.91 16.82 4.81
C ILE A 240 8.53 15.75 5.70
N THR A 241 7.74 14.78 6.16
CA THR A 241 8.25 13.70 7.01
C THR A 241 9.23 12.79 6.27
N VAL A 242 8.95 12.45 5.01
CA VAL A 242 9.90 11.72 4.15
C VAL A 242 11.22 12.50 4.00
N LEU A 243 11.17 13.81 3.79
CA LEU A 243 12.37 14.66 3.70
C LEU A 243 13.14 14.70 5.03
N PHE A 244 12.45 14.85 6.16
CA PHE A 244 13.05 14.87 7.50
C PHE A 244 13.66 13.52 7.91
N SER A 245 13.25 12.42 7.27
CA SER A 245 13.88 11.11 7.49
C SER A 245 15.32 11.03 6.96
N GLN A 246 15.62 11.84 5.93
CA GLN A 246 16.88 11.86 5.19
C GLN A 246 17.33 10.48 4.68
N SER A 247 16.39 9.58 4.36
CA SER A 247 16.66 8.18 3.99
C SER A 247 16.79 8.00 2.47
N ARG A 248 17.96 7.55 1.98
CA ARG A 248 18.28 7.44 0.54
C ARG A 248 17.39 6.44 -0.22
N GLY A 249 17.24 5.22 0.30
CA GLY A 249 16.42 4.17 -0.32
C GLY A 249 14.96 4.62 -0.54
N PRO A 250 14.27 5.07 0.52
CA PRO A 250 12.94 5.65 0.40
C PRO A 250 12.85 6.86 -0.54
N MET A 251 13.87 7.73 -0.58
CA MET A 251 13.89 8.84 -1.55
C MET A 251 13.88 8.34 -3.00
N LEU A 252 14.72 7.35 -3.32
CA LEU A 252 14.71 6.70 -4.63
C LEU A 252 13.37 6.02 -4.93
N GLY A 253 12.74 5.44 -3.91
CA GLY A 253 11.39 4.89 -3.98
C GLY A 253 10.34 5.95 -4.36
N VAL A 254 10.30 7.10 -3.68
CA VAL A 254 9.39 8.23 -4.04
C VAL A 254 9.66 8.71 -5.45
N MET A 255 10.92 8.88 -5.82
CA MET A 255 11.30 9.33 -7.16
C MET A 255 10.84 8.34 -8.24
N GLY A 256 11.05 7.05 -8.02
CA GLY A 256 10.60 5.98 -8.91
C GLY A 256 9.08 5.90 -9.02
N ALA A 257 8.37 6.00 -7.89
CA ALA A 257 6.91 6.05 -7.85
C ALA A 257 6.36 7.26 -8.60
N ALA A 258 6.86 8.47 -8.31
CA ALA A 258 6.44 9.71 -8.95
C ALA A 258 6.74 9.68 -10.46
N PHE A 259 7.90 9.16 -10.86
CA PHE A 259 8.26 8.99 -12.26
C PHE A 259 7.29 8.05 -12.97
N ALA A 260 7.07 6.84 -12.43
CA ALA A 260 6.16 5.85 -13.02
C ALA A 260 4.72 6.36 -13.08
N MET A 261 4.23 7.03 -12.03
CA MET A 261 2.91 7.66 -12.02
C MET A 261 2.81 8.75 -13.09
N GLY A 262 3.81 9.62 -13.23
CA GLY A 262 3.82 10.65 -14.27
C GLY A 262 3.77 10.05 -15.68
N VAL A 263 4.54 8.99 -15.95
CA VAL A 263 4.46 8.24 -17.22
C VAL A 263 3.03 7.73 -17.43
N LEU A 264 2.46 7.02 -16.47
CA LEU A 264 1.13 6.41 -16.59
C LEU A 264 0.00 7.45 -16.73
N MET A 265 0.06 8.55 -15.99
CA MET A 265 -0.92 9.65 -16.07
C MET A 265 -0.85 10.35 -17.43
N LEU A 266 0.35 10.65 -17.94
CA LEU A 266 0.51 11.32 -19.24
C LEU A 266 0.24 10.38 -20.42
N LEU A 267 0.29 9.08 -20.18
CA LEU A 267 -0.14 8.06 -21.13
C LEU A 267 -1.68 7.98 -21.26
N ILE A 268 -2.46 8.50 -20.30
CA ILE A 268 -3.93 8.57 -20.43
C ILE A 268 -4.36 9.46 -21.63
N PRO A 269 -3.91 10.72 -21.75
CA PRO A 269 -4.16 11.53 -22.95
C PRO A 269 -3.73 10.84 -24.25
N ARG A 270 -2.66 10.05 -24.21
CA ARG A 270 -2.20 9.26 -25.37
C ARG A 270 -3.21 8.20 -25.82
N GLN A 271 -3.91 7.57 -24.87
CA GLN A 271 -5.01 6.63 -25.17
C GLN A 271 -6.22 7.34 -25.80
N GLN A 272 -6.49 8.57 -25.35
CA GLN A 272 -7.66 9.35 -25.76
C GLN A 272 -7.45 10.17 -27.02
N ALA A 273 -6.20 10.36 -27.46
CA ALA A 273 -5.89 11.08 -28.70
C ALA A 273 -6.64 10.49 -29.92
N VAL A 274 -7.24 11.38 -30.71
CA VAL A 274 -7.98 11.04 -31.95
C VAL A 274 -7.16 10.15 -32.87
N GLU A 275 -5.88 10.46 -32.96
CA GLU A 275 -4.98 9.93 -33.96
C GLU A 275 -4.06 8.88 -33.29
N LYS A 276 -4.34 7.60 -33.53
CA LYS A 276 -3.75 6.45 -32.80
C LYS A 276 -2.52 5.82 -33.46
N GLY A 277 -1.99 6.43 -34.52
CA GLY A 277 -0.81 5.93 -35.26
C GLY A 277 0.52 6.10 -34.52
N ARG A 278 1.63 5.71 -35.16
CA ARG A 278 2.99 5.92 -34.63
C ARG A 278 3.32 7.40 -34.49
N LEU A 279 4.20 7.73 -33.55
CA LEU A 279 4.70 9.11 -33.41
C LEU A 279 5.59 9.53 -34.58
N ALA A 280 5.36 10.74 -35.08
CA ALA A 280 6.20 11.36 -36.09
C ALA A 280 7.47 11.97 -35.46
N VAL A 281 8.54 12.12 -36.24
CA VAL A 281 9.81 12.72 -35.79
C VAL A 281 9.60 14.13 -35.21
N LYS A 282 8.70 14.93 -35.80
CA LYS A 282 8.31 16.24 -35.28
C LYS A 282 7.74 16.17 -33.86
N GLU A 283 6.93 15.16 -33.56
CA GLU A 283 6.32 14.98 -32.24
C GLU A 283 7.37 14.60 -31.18
N ILE A 284 8.35 13.78 -31.57
CA ILE A 284 9.50 13.44 -30.72
C ILE A 284 10.34 14.70 -30.42
N ALA A 285 10.63 15.50 -31.45
CA ALA A 285 11.36 16.75 -31.30
C ALA A 285 10.61 17.76 -30.41
N LEU A 286 9.28 17.84 -30.53
CA LEU A 286 8.43 18.64 -29.65
C LEU A 286 8.49 18.16 -28.20
N ALA A 287 8.43 16.84 -27.97
CA ALA A 287 8.51 16.29 -26.62
C ALA A 287 9.83 16.62 -25.92
N VAL A 288 10.96 16.47 -26.62
CA VAL A 288 12.28 16.83 -26.08
C VAL A 288 12.41 18.34 -25.91
N GLY A 289 11.97 19.12 -26.90
CA GLY A 289 12.00 20.58 -26.87
C GLY A 289 11.12 21.19 -25.80
N PHE A 290 9.99 20.55 -25.45
CA PHE A 290 9.05 20.99 -24.42
C PHE A 290 9.67 21.04 -23.01
N VAL A 291 10.78 20.33 -22.78
CA VAL A 291 11.50 20.40 -21.50
C VAL A 291 12.07 21.81 -21.24
N ILE A 292 12.37 22.58 -22.29
CA ILE A 292 12.87 23.96 -22.17
C ILE A 292 11.79 24.91 -21.62
N PRO A 293 10.61 25.09 -22.26
CA PRO A 293 9.56 25.94 -21.72
C PRO A 293 9.05 25.43 -20.37
N LEU A 294 9.10 24.12 -20.11
CA LEU A 294 8.81 23.53 -18.81
C LEU A 294 9.80 24.01 -17.73
N GLY A 295 11.11 24.00 -18.01
CA GLY A 295 12.14 24.55 -17.13
C GLY A 295 12.00 26.05 -16.92
N VAL A 296 11.67 26.81 -17.98
CA VAL A 296 11.42 28.26 -17.90
C VAL A 296 10.20 28.58 -17.05
N ALA A 297 9.08 27.88 -17.26
CA ALA A 297 7.87 28.04 -16.46
C ALA A 297 8.13 27.74 -14.97
N GLY A 298 8.80 26.61 -14.68
CA GLY A 298 9.21 26.27 -13.33
C GLY A 298 10.13 27.33 -12.70
N GLY A 299 11.14 27.81 -13.43
CA GLY A 299 12.08 28.82 -12.94
C GLY A 299 11.43 30.18 -12.66
N LEU A 300 10.60 30.68 -13.58
CA LEU A 300 9.88 31.96 -13.40
C LEU A 300 8.90 31.89 -12.24
N SER A 301 8.11 30.81 -12.14
CA SER A 301 7.18 30.62 -11.04
C SER A 301 7.89 30.40 -9.70
N ALA A 302 9.06 29.75 -9.69
CA ALA A 302 9.89 29.65 -8.48
C ALA A 302 10.43 31.02 -8.05
N GLY A 303 10.87 31.86 -8.98
CA GLY A 303 11.29 33.24 -8.69
C GLY A 303 10.15 34.07 -8.08
N LEU A 304 8.95 33.99 -8.66
CA LEU A 304 7.75 34.64 -8.10
C LEU A 304 7.39 34.09 -6.72
N GLY A 305 7.41 32.77 -6.56
CA GLY A 305 7.15 32.10 -5.28
C GLY A 305 8.17 32.50 -4.19
N TYR A 306 9.45 32.64 -4.54
CA TYR A 306 10.49 33.13 -3.64
C TYR A 306 10.21 34.57 -3.18
N ALA A 307 9.82 35.45 -4.11
CA ALA A 307 9.49 36.84 -3.79
C ALA A 307 8.27 36.94 -2.86
N ILE A 308 7.22 36.14 -3.10
CA ILE A 308 6.05 36.03 -2.22
C ILE A 308 6.47 35.50 -0.84
N GLY A 309 7.27 34.43 -0.82
CA GLY A 309 7.76 33.83 0.42
C GLY A 309 8.62 34.77 1.25
N LEU A 310 9.44 35.62 0.63
CA LEU A 310 10.16 36.71 1.31
C LEU A 310 9.20 37.73 1.94
N GLY A 311 8.13 38.08 1.22
CA GLY A 311 7.07 38.95 1.74
C GLY A 311 6.40 38.37 2.98
N VAL A 312 6.02 37.09 2.92
CA VAL A 312 5.43 36.35 4.04
C VAL A 312 6.42 36.25 5.20
N GLN A 313 7.69 35.94 4.94
CA GLN A 313 8.73 35.85 5.96
C GLN A 313 8.90 37.18 6.70
N ARG A 314 8.92 38.31 5.97
CA ARG A 314 8.98 39.65 6.59
C ARG A 314 7.76 39.94 7.45
N LEU A 315 6.56 39.53 7.00
CA LEU A 315 5.33 39.69 7.76
C LEU A 315 5.34 38.86 9.05
N LEU A 316 5.78 37.61 8.99
CA LEU A 316 5.92 36.73 10.15
C LEU A 316 6.91 37.28 11.18
N ILE A 317 8.07 37.79 10.71
CA ILE A 317 9.03 38.48 11.58
C ILE A 317 8.39 39.70 12.24
N GLY A 318 7.59 40.47 11.50
CA GLY A 318 6.81 41.60 12.04
C GLY A 318 5.77 41.17 13.10
N MET A 319 5.30 39.93 13.05
CA MET A 319 4.43 39.31 14.05
C MET A 319 5.20 38.57 15.16
N ASN A 320 6.51 38.76 15.25
CA ASN A 320 7.40 38.11 16.22
C ASN A 320 7.51 36.57 16.05
N TYR A 321 7.25 36.04 14.85
CA TYR A 321 7.47 34.64 14.48
C TYR A 321 8.72 34.52 13.60
N GLN A 322 9.74 33.81 14.08
CA GLN A 322 10.96 33.54 13.32
C GLN A 322 10.90 32.14 12.71
N ILE A 323 10.35 32.05 11.49
CA ILE A 323 10.31 30.80 10.73
C ILE A 323 11.33 30.89 9.60
N GLU A 324 12.37 30.07 9.66
CA GLU A 324 13.38 29.98 8.61
C GLU A 324 12.85 29.25 7.36
N GLY A 325 13.40 29.60 6.20
CA GLY A 325 13.13 28.87 4.95
C GLY A 325 11.79 29.15 4.28
N VAL A 326 10.98 30.09 4.77
CA VAL A 326 9.69 30.47 4.16
C VAL A 326 9.84 30.92 2.70
N ALA A 327 10.88 31.71 2.39
CA ALA A 327 11.18 32.10 1.02
C ALA A 327 11.51 30.91 0.11
N PHE A 328 12.30 29.95 0.61
CA PHE A 328 12.64 28.73 -0.12
C PHE A 328 11.43 27.82 -0.33
N ALA A 329 10.56 27.71 0.68
CA ALA A 329 9.30 26.99 0.57
C ALA A 329 8.39 27.64 -0.49
N GLY A 330 8.31 28.97 -0.52
CA GLY A 330 7.63 29.73 -1.57
C GLY A 330 8.20 29.44 -2.96
N ALA A 331 9.53 29.41 -3.10
CA ALA A 331 10.19 29.06 -4.35
C ALA A 331 9.88 27.63 -4.82
N ALA A 332 9.91 26.66 -3.90
CA ALA A 332 9.59 25.28 -4.20
C ALA A 332 8.13 25.11 -4.64
N LEU A 333 7.18 25.72 -3.91
CA LEU A 333 5.77 25.71 -4.27
C LEU A 333 5.51 26.39 -5.62
N GLY A 334 6.07 27.57 -5.83
CA GLY A 334 5.97 28.30 -7.09
C GLY A 334 6.55 27.48 -8.26
N GLY A 335 7.72 26.87 -8.09
CA GLY A 335 8.35 26.02 -9.10
C GLY A 335 7.50 24.80 -9.46
N LEU A 336 6.94 24.11 -8.45
CA LEU A 336 6.03 22.97 -8.67
C LEU A 336 4.76 23.41 -9.38
N LEU A 337 4.17 24.55 -9.01
CA LEU A 337 2.98 25.09 -9.66
C LEU A 337 3.23 25.49 -11.12
N GLY A 338 4.38 26.12 -11.42
CA GLY A 338 4.74 26.43 -12.81
C GLY A 338 5.00 25.18 -13.65
N PHE A 339 5.74 24.23 -13.09
CA PHE A 339 6.09 22.97 -13.75
C PHE A 339 4.86 22.09 -14.03
N PHE A 340 4.04 21.79 -13.02
CA PHE A 340 2.83 20.99 -13.21
C PHE A 340 1.71 21.80 -13.87
N GLY A 341 1.64 23.10 -13.65
CA GLY A 341 0.67 23.99 -14.29
C GLY A 341 0.79 23.99 -15.81
N LEU A 342 2.01 23.93 -16.36
CA LEU A 342 2.21 23.82 -17.80
C LEU A 342 1.74 22.47 -18.36
N TYR A 343 1.97 21.36 -17.65
CA TYR A 343 1.42 20.05 -18.02
C TYR A 343 -0.12 20.08 -17.99
N THR A 344 -0.71 20.61 -16.93
CA THR A 344 -2.17 20.75 -16.79
C THR A 344 -2.75 21.61 -17.90
N TYR A 345 -2.13 22.74 -18.24
CA TYR A 345 -2.55 23.60 -19.34
C TYR A 345 -2.52 22.85 -20.69
N MET A 346 -1.45 22.12 -20.98
CA MET A 346 -1.34 21.35 -22.22
C MET A 346 -2.40 20.25 -22.30
N ILE A 347 -2.65 19.54 -21.18
CA ILE A 347 -3.69 18.50 -21.11
C ILE A 347 -5.08 19.11 -21.29
N ALA A 348 -5.40 20.18 -20.57
CA ALA A 348 -6.71 20.83 -20.60
C ALA A 348 -7.04 21.48 -21.96
N THR A 349 -6.02 21.94 -22.69
CA THR A 349 -6.18 22.51 -24.04
C THR A 349 -6.07 21.48 -25.16
N GLU A 350 -6.01 20.19 -24.82
CA GLU A 350 -5.85 19.07 -25.75
C GLU A 350 -4.56 19.11 -26.60
N ARG A 351 -3.57 19.88 -26.15
CA ARG A 351 -2.31 20.07 -26.86
C ARG A 351 -1.31 19.00 -26.46
N GLY A 352 -0.73 18.35 -27.46
CA GLY A 352 0.36 17.40 -27.24
C GLY A 352 -0.04 16.06 -26.61
N TRP A 353 -1.34 15.73 -26.56
CA TRP A 353 -1.84 14.44 -26.05
C TRP A 353 -1.12 13.20 -26.61
N ARG A 354 -0.60 13.29 -27.84
CA ARG A 354 0.17 12.22 -28.47
C ARG A 354 1.60 12.07 -27.91
N TRP A 355 2.24 13.14 -27.47
CA TRP A 355 3.70 13.15 -27.22
C TRP A 355 4.13 13.66 -25.83
N LEU A 356 3.24 14.27 -25.04
CA LEU A 356 3.57 14.77 -23.69
C LEU A 356 4.15 13.69 -22.75
N TRP A 357 3.70 12.45 -22.86
CA TRP A 357 4.26 11.35 -22.07
C TRP A 357 5.76 11.13 -22.33
N LEU A 358 6.24 11.44 -23.55
CA LEU A 358 7.64 11.31 -23.92
C LEU A 358 8.50 12.43 -23.31
N SER A 359 7.94 13.63 -23.08
CA SER A 359 8.66 14.71 -22.39
C SER A 359 8.95 14.33 -20.94
N TRP A 360 8.08 13.53 -20.32
CA TRP A 360 8.33 13.01 -18.97
C TRP A 360 9.50 12.02 -18.91
N LEU A 361 9.68 11.20 -19.96
CA LEU A 361 10.87 10.35 -20.10
C LEU A 361 12.14 11.19 -20.27
N ALA A 362 12.07 12.29 -21.02
CA ALA A 362 13.19 13.23 -21.16
C ALA A 362 13.53 13.92 -19.82
N VAL A 363 12.51 14.34 -19.05
CA VAL A 363 12.68 14.86 -17.68
C VAL A 363 13.32 13.81 -16.78
N GLY A 364 12.86 12.55 -16.85
CA GLY A 364 13.46 11.44 -16.09
C GLY A 364 14.93 11.22 -16.44
N ALA A 365 15.27 11.23 -17.73
CA ALA A 365 16.66 11.11 -18.19
C ALA A 365 17.54 12.27 -17.69
N LEU A 366 17.03 13.51 -17.70
CA LEU A 366 17.72 14.66 -17.11
C LEU A 366 17.87 14.54 -15.59
N GLY A 367 16.86 14.04 -14.89
CA GLY A 367 16.92 13.81 -13.45
C GLY A 367 17.98 12.77 -13.07
N ILE A 368 18.05 11.66 -13.82
CA ILE A 368 19.12 10.66 -13.66
C ILE A 368 20.48 11.28 -13.98
N GLY A 369 20.61 12.00 -15.10
CA GLY A 369 21.84 12.71 -15.46
C GLY A 369 22.29 13.71 -14.39
N PHE A 370 21.35 14.43 -13.79
CA PHE A 370 21.61 15.35 -12.68
C PHE A 370 22.10 14.63 -11.42
N ILE A 371 21.49 13.50 -11.03
CA ILE A 371 21.97 12.70 -9.90
C ILE A 371 23.38 12.17 -10.18
N LEU A 372 23.64 11.66 -11.39
CA LEU A 372 24.97 11.19 -11.77
C LEU A 372 26.01 12.32 -11.71
N ALA A 373 25.67 13.51 -12.22
CA ALA A 373 26.52 14.69 -12.14
C ALA A 373 26.77 15.15 -10.68
N LEU A 374 25.73 15.10 -9.83
CA LEU A 374 25.87 15.40 -8.40
C LEU A 374 26.83 14.44 -7.68
N ASN A 375 26.98 13.20 -8.16
CA ASN A 375 27.86 12.18 -7.59
C ASN A 375 29.23 12.10 -8.28
N ALA A 376 29.39 12.67 -9.47
CA ALA A 376 30.69 12.84 -10.12
C ALA A 376 31.55 13.84 -9.32
N ARG A 377 32.88 13.68 -9.37
CA ARG A 377 33.86 14.57 -8.73
C ARG A 377 35.03 14.81 -9.68
N GLY A 378 35.70 15.95 -9.55
CA GLY A 378 36.83 16.32 -10.42
C GLY A 378 36.39 16.76 -11.81
N THR A 379 35.18 17.33 -11.92
CA THR A 379 34.58 17.72 -13.21
C THR A 379 34.48 19.24 -13.34
N ALA A 380 34.39 19.75 -14.56
CA ALA A 380 34.15 21.18 -14.81
C ALA A 380 32.81 21.70 -14.23
N LEU A 381 31.91 20.81 -13.82
CA LEU A 381 30.63 21.15 -13.20
C LEU A 381 30.73 21.38 -11.69
N ASP A 382 31.85 21.03 -11.05
CA ASP A 382 32.00 21.10 -9.59
C ASP A 382 31.70 22.50 -9.02
N PRO A 383 32.19 23.63 -9.59
CA PRO A 383 31.87 24.97 -9.08
C PRO A 383 30.37 25.30 -9.02
N PHE A 384 29.57 24.67 -9.87
CA PHE A 384 28.11 24.86 -9.91
C PHE A 384 27.36 23.87 -9.03
N LEU A 385 27.93 22.66 -8.84
CA LEU A 385 27.29 21.58 -8.10
C LEU A 385 27.64 21.60 -6.61
N ASP A 386 28.82 22.07 -6.21
CA ASP A 386 29.27 22.11 -4.81
C ASP A 386 28.30 22.85 -3.88
N PRO A 387 27.76 24.04 -4.23
CA PRO A 387 26.75 24.69 -3.40
C PRO A 387 25.48 23.85 -3.20
N ILE A 388 25.11 23.03 -4.19
CA ILE A 388 23.96 22.12 -4.11
C ILE A 388 24.32 20.90 -3.25
N ARG A 389 25.53 20.36 -3.40
CA ARG A 389 26.04 19.21 -2.63
C ARG A 389 26.13 19.53 -1.14
N GLU A 390 26.34 20.78 -0.75
CA GLU A 390 26.38 21.21 0.64
C GLU A 390 25.00 21.36 1.29
N LEU A 391 23.92 21.43 0.51
CA LEU A 391 22.57 21.55 1.07
C LEU A 391 22.22 20.32 1.93
N PRO A 392 21.60 20.50 3.12
CA PRO A 392 21.36 19.41 4.08
C PRO A 392 20.66 18.19 3.50
N TYR A 393 19.71 18.39 2.58
CA TYR A 393 18.92 17.32 1.96
C TYR A 393 19.56 16.72 0.70
N PHE A 394 20.41 17.48 -0.01
CA PHE A 394 21.08 17.03 -1.23
C PHE A 394 22.45 16.40 -0.96
N SER A 395 23.10 16.74 0.16
CA SER A 395 24.40 16.18 0.57
C SER A 395 24.41 14.66 0.60
N ARG A 396 23.35 14.04 1.14
CA ARG A 396 23.25 12.58 1.15
C ARG A 396 23.01 11.99 -0.23
N MET A 397 22.34 12.70 -1.13
CA MET A 397 22.13 12.26 -2.52
C MET A 397 23.38 12.44 -3.39
N ALA A 398 24.26 13.38 -3.04
CA ALA A 398 25.54 13.60 -3.71
C ALA A 398 26.63 12.58 -3.34
N GLN A 399 26.34 11.67 -2.40
CA GLN A 399 27.26 10.66 -1.88
C GLN A 399 26.68 9.23 -2.01
N ILE A 400 25.86 8.98 -3.03
CA ILE A 400 25.28 7.67 -3.33
C ILE A 400 26.37 6.71 -3.82
N THR A 401 27.35 7.20 -4.58
CA THR A 401 28.48 6.42 -5.11
C THR A 401 29.60 6.20 -4.09
N GLU A 402 29.72 7.07 -3.09
CA GLU A 402 30.69 6.90 -2.00
C GLU A 402 30.28 5.73 -1.08
N THR A 403 31.18 4.77 -0.92
CA THR A 403 31.00 3.64 0.00
C THR A 403 31.19 4.13 1.44
N SER A 404 30.17 4.79 1.98
CA SER A 404 30.15 5.18 3.39
C SER A 404 30.35 3.96 4.30
N ARG A 405 30.73 4.15 5.57
CA ARG A 405 30.86 3.04 6.54
C ARG A 405 29.67 2.07 6.51
N THR A 406 28.45 2.61 6.39
CA THR A 406 27.21 1.80 6.29
C THR A 406 27.04 1.12 4.92
N GLY A 407 27.51 1.75 3.83
CA GLY A 407 27.51 1.14 2.50
C GLY A 407 28.48 -0.04 2.42
N ARG A 408 29.68 0.11 3.00
CA ARG A 408 30.69 -0.95 3.02
C ARG A 408 30.22 -2.18 3.81
N VAL A 409 29.56 -1.96 4.95
CA VAL A 409 28.91 -3.04 5.73
C VAL A 409 27.96 -3.85 4.86
N ARG A 410 27.11 -3.20 4.05
CA ARG A 410 26.15 -3.91 3.17
C ARG A 410 26.83 -4.72 2.08
N VAL A 411 27.86 -4.17 1.44
CA VAL A 411 28.62 -4.86 0.39
C VAL A 411 29.25 -6.14 0.97
N LEU A 412 29.90 -6.04 2.14
CA LEU A 412 30.49 -7.22 2.81
C LEU A 412 29.43 -8.26 3.21
N ILE A 413 28.25 -7.83 3.67
CA ILE A 413 27.14 -8.72 3.96
C ILE A 413 26.64 -9.42 2.69
N TRP A 414 26.56 -8.70 1.56
CA TRP A 414 26.15 -9.29 0.28
C TRP A 414 27.17 -10.29 -0.25
N ASP A 415 28.46 -9.99 -0.17
CA ASP A 415 29.51 -10.93 -0.57
C ASP A 415 29.45 -12.23 0.23
N ALA A 416 29.39 -12.14 1.56
CA ALA A 416 29.24 -13.30 2.44
C ALA A 416 27.91 -14.04 2.22
N ALA A 417 26.80 -13.33 1.99
CA ALA A 417 25.52 -13.95 1.69
C ALA A 417 25.55 -14.72 0.36
N LEU A 418 26.31 -14.26 -0.65
CA LEU A 418 26.50 -15.00 -1.89
C LEU A 418 27.27 -16.31 -1.69
N GLU A 419 28.12 -16.42 -0.66
CA GLU A 419 28.78 -17.69 -0.31
C GLU A 419 27.77 -18.72 0.19
N LEU A 420 26.75 -18.30 0.97
CA LEU A 420 25.66 -19.16 1.42
C LEU A 420 24.76 -19.65 0.27
N VAL A 421 24.61 -18.84 -0.79
CA VAL A 421 23.76 -19.19 -1.93
C VAL A 421 24.47 -20.19 -2.87
N LYS A 422 25.80 -20.12 -2.96
CA LYS A 422 26.61 -21.03 -3.80
C LYS A 422 26.75 -22.41 -3.14
N PRO A 423 27.04 -23.48 -3.89
CA PRO A 423 27.42 -24.75 -3.27
C PRO A 423 28.65 -24.55 -2.35
N HIS A 424 28.50 -24.86 -1.07
CA HIS A 424 29.55 -24.75 -0.05
C HIS A 424 29.55 -25.99 0.87
N GLN A 425 30.49 -26.08 1.81
CA GLN A 425 30.56 -27.18 2.79
C GLN A 425 29.42 -27.08 3.82
N ALA A 426 28.92 -28.21 4.33
CA ALA A 426 27.82 -28.21 5.29
C ALA A 426 28.11 -27.32 6.50
N LEU A 427 27.17 -26.42 6.81
CA LEU A 427 27.23 -25.58 8.00
C LEU A 427 27.12 -26.44 9.27
N GLY A 428 27.56 -25.90 10.39
CA GLY A 428 27.60 -26.59 11.67
C GLY A 428 28.99 -27.12 12.03
N ILE A 429 29.14 -27.53 13.28
CA ILE A 429 30.36 -28.06 13.87
C ILE A 429 30.11 -29.52 14.20
N GLU A 430 31.03 -30.39 13.80
CA GLU A 430 30.97 -31.82 14.11
C GLU A 430 31.04 -32.01 15.63
N ASP A 431 30.21 -32.92 16.17
CA ASP A 431 30.07 -33.20 17.60
C ASP A 431 29.57 -32.04 18.51
N ASP A 432 29.15 -30.90 17.96
CA ASP A 432 28.51 -29.83 18.73
C ASP A 432 26.98 -30.08 18.86
N PRO A 433 26.43 -30.27 20.08
CA PRO A 433 25.01 -30.50 20.28
C PRO A 433 24.13 -29.28 19.97
N PHE A 434 24.70 -28.07 20.00
CA PHE A 434 24.04 -26.79 19.75
C PHE A 434 24.22 -26.29 18.31
N ALA A 435 25.32 -26.63 17.64
CA ALA A 435 25.63 -26.26 16.26
C ALA A 435 25.70 -27.47 15.32
N LYS A 436 24.66 -28.32 15.34
CA LYS A 436 24.63 -29.55 14.54
C LYS A 436 24.86 -29.31 13.05
N LYS A 437 25.54 -30.26 12.43
CA LYS A 437 25.79 -30.28 10.98
C LYS A 437 24.49 -30.24 10.18
N ASP A 438 24.45 -29.38 9.16
CA ASP A 438 23.31 -29.22 8.28
C ASP A 438 23.19 -30.37 7.26
N ASN A 439 22.27 -31.29 7.54
CA ASN A 439 22.00 -32.46 6.69
C ASN A 439 21.39 -32.10 5.33
N PHE A 440 20.82 -30.90 5.17
CA PHE A 440 20.18 -30.46 3.93
C PHE A 440 21.07 -29.54 3.08
N ASN A 441 22.37 -29.43 3.41
CA ASN A 441 23.32 -28.54 2.75
C ASN A 441 23.25 -28.61 1.20
N VAL A 442 23.17 -29.82 0.65
CA VAL A 442 23.17 -30.06 -0.81
C VAL A 442 22.00 -29.37 -1.51
N VAL A 443 20.85 -29.23 -0.84
CA VAL A 443 19.66 -28.59 -1.42
C VAL A 443 19.51 -27.12 -1.05
N ARG A 444 20.38 -26.55 -0.19
CA ARG A 444 20.33 -25.14 0.23
C ARG A 444 20.31 -24.13 -0.92
N PRO A 445 21.07 -24.31 -2.03
CA PRO A 445 20.95 -23.40 -3.17
C PRO A 445 19.54 -23.32 -3.77
N LEU A 446 18.72 -24.37 -3.60
CA LEU A 446 17.35 -24.42 -4.12
C LEU A 446 16.29 -23.94 -3.13
N ILE A 447 16.43 -24.27 -1.84
CA ILE A 447 15.39 -24.05 -0.81
C ILE A 447 15.80 -23.08 0.31
N GLY A 448 17.05 -22.63 0.36
CA GLY A 448 17.57 -21.72 1.37
C GLY A 448 17.63 -22.32 2.78
N TYR A 449 17.86 -21.45 3.77
CA TYR A 449 18.02 -21.86 5.18
C TYR A 449 16.75 -21.73 6.02
N GLY A 450 15.69 -21.13 5.47
CA GLY A 450 14.42 -20.85 6.13
C GLY A 450 14.27 -19.37 6.52
N PRO A 451 13.03 -18.84 6.59
CA PRO A 451 12.77 -17.47 7.07
C PRO A 451 13.41 -17.21 8.44
N GLU A 452 13.86 -15.98 8.71
CA GLU A 452 14.44 -15.57 10.01
C GLU A 452 15.68 -16.36 10.49
N SER A 453 16.23 -17.26 9.66
CA SER A 453 17.37 -18.10 10.04
C SER A 453 18.73 -17.55 9.60
N MET A 454 18.75 -16.45 8.85
CA MET A 454 19.98 -15.88 8.28
C MET A 454 21.02 -15.59 9.36
N PHE A 455 20.61 -15.06 10.52
CA PHE A 455 21.52 -14.81 11.64
C PHE A 455 22.35 -16.05 12.03
N ASN A 456 21.73 -17.24 12.03
CA ASN A 456 22.38 -18.50 12.38
C ASN A 456 23.31 -18.98 11.26
N ALA A 457 22.88 -18.85 10.00
CA ALA A 457 23.67 -19.26 8.84
C ALA A 457 24.87 -18.33 8.60
N PHE A 458 24.66 -17.01 8.74
CA PHE A 458 25.64 -15.97 8.47
C PHE A 458 26.86 -16.05 9.40
N ALA A 459 26.67 -16.54 10.63
CA ALA A 459 27.77 -16.75 11.58
C ALA A 459 28.89 -17.65 11.02
N PHE A 460 28.59 -18.57 10.10
CA PHE A 460 29.57 -19.47 9.49
C PHE A 460 30.34 -18.86 8.30
N VAL A 461 29.81 -17.78 7.72
CA VAL A 461 30.41 -17.06 6.59
C VAL A 461 30.77 -15.62 6.96
N TYR A 462 30.85 -15.32 8.26
CA TYR A 462 31.08 -13.96 8.75
C TYR A 462 32.45 -13.45 8.25
N PRO A 463 32.50 -12.40 7.41
CA PRO A 463 33.76 -11.95 6.85
C PRO A 463 34.58 -11.22 7.92
N PRO A 464 35.89 -11.53 8.10
CA PRO A 464 36.72 -10.89 9.11
C PRO A 464 36.75 -9.35 9.02
N ASP A 465 36.74 -8.82 7.79
CA ASP A 465 36.71 -7.38 7.53
C ASP A 465 35.47 -6.68 8.11
N LEU A 466 34.34 -7.39 8.25
CA LEU A 466 33.11 -6.84 8.80
C LEU A 466 33.29 -6.48 10.29
N ALA A 467 34.10 -7.25 11.03
CA ALA A 467 34.40 -6.97 12.44
C ALA A 467 35.14 -5.63 12.64
N HIS A 468 35.80 -5.11 11.61
CA HIS A 468 36.51 -3.83 11.65
C HIS A 468 35.61 -2.62 11.33
N VAL A 469 34.48 -2.84 10.65
CA VAL A 469 33.59 -1.76 10.20
C VAL A 469 32.26 -1.72 10.94
N GLU A 470 31.75 -2.87 11.40
CA GLU A 470 30.50 -2.98 12.15
C GLU A 470 30.68 -2.61 13.64
N LEU A 471 29.58 -2.50 14.38
CA LEU A 471 29.60 -2.36 15.83
C LEU A 471 30.02 -3.69 16.47
N ARG A 472 30.87 -3.64 17.51
CA ARG A 472 31.30 -4.84 18.24
C ARG A 472 30.09 -5.59 18.80
N GLY A 473 30.01 -6.90 18.53
CA GLY A 473 28.89 -7.75 18.96
C GLY A 473 27.65 -7.70 18.06
N SER A 474 27.72 -6.99 16.92
CA SER A 474 26.69 -7.02 15.89
C SER A 474 26.96 -8.14 14.88
N SER A 475 25.91 -8.78 14.39
CA SER A 475 25.95 -9.75 13.29
C SER A 475 24.70 -9.59 12.44
N ALA A 476 24.82 -9.86 11.14
CA ALA A 476 23.74 -9.62 10.19
C ALA A 476 22.61 -10.66 10.35
N ASP A 477 21.41 -10.18 10.66
CA ASP A 477 20.16 -10.97 10.66
C ASP A 477 19.36 -10.80 9.35
N ARG A 478 19.75 -9.83 8.52
CA ARG A 478 19.18 -9.45 7.22
C ARG A 478 20.27 -8.95 6.30
N SER A 479 20.07 -9.11 4.99
CA SER A 479 20.97 -8.55 3.97
C SER A 479 20.68 -7.09 3.63
N HIS A 480 19.57 -6.51 4.11
CA HIS A 480 19.06 -5.21 3.69
C HIS A 480 18.76 -5.12 2.19
N ASN A 481 18.43 -6.25 1.57
CA ASN A 481 18.02 -6.34 0.18
C ASN A 481 17.09 -7.54 0.00
N GLU A 482 15.85 -7.29 -0.42
CA GLU A 482 14.82 -8.34 -0.53
C GLU A 482 15.20 -9.46 -1.53
N THR A 483 15.93 -9.14 -2.61
CA THR A 483 16.42 -10.13 -3.57
C THR A 483 17.42 -11.07 -2.91
N MET A 484 18.37 -10.52 -2.17
CA MET A 484 19.36 -11.32 -1.44
C MET A 484 18.71 -12.12 -0.30
N ASP A 485 17.82 -11.50 0.48
CA ASP A 485 17.08 -12.20 1.54
C ASP A 485 16.27 -13.36 0.95
N SER A 486 15.57 -13.18 -0.18
CA SER A 486 14.82 -14.27 -0.83
C SER A 486 15.72 -15.45 -1.23
N LEU A 487 16.92 -15.18 -1.76
CA LEU A 487 17.88 -16.21 -2.15
C LEU A 487 18.43 -16.95 -0.92
N VAL A 488 18.79 -16.24 0.15
CA VAL A 488 19.33 -16.87 1.36
C VAL A 488 18.26 -17.67 2.09
N ILE A 489 17.07 -17.09 2.33
CA ILE A 489 16.08 -17.71 3.21
C ILE A 489 15.25 -18.79 2.50
N THR A 490 15.03 -18.67 1.19
CA THR A 490 14.16 -19.58 0.43
C THR A 490 14.80 -20.19 -0.83
N GLY A 491 16.07 -19.88 -1.09
CA GLY A 491 16.82 -20.44 -2.22
C GLY A 491 16.33 -19.94 -3.58
N LEU A 492 16.85 -20.56 -4.65
CA LEU A 492 16.47 -20.23 -6.02
C LEU A 492 14.95 -20.37 -6.26
N LEU A 493 14.30 -21.39 -5.66
CA LEU A 493 12.87 -21.60 -5.86
C LEU A 493 12.06 -20.44 -5.28
N GLY A 494 12.40 -19.99 -4.07
CA GLY A 494 11.69 -18.90 -3.43
C GLY A 494 11.98 -17.55 -4.07
N PHE A 495 13.21 -17.31 -4.51
CA PHE A 495 13.54 -16.17 -5.38
C PHE A 495 12.66 -16.14 -6.64
N LEU A 496 12.54 -17.26 -7.36
CA LEU A 496 11.69 -17.35 -8.55
C LEU A 496 10.21 -17.14 -8.20
N ALA A 497 9.73 -17.68 -7.08
CA ALA A 497 8.36 -17.47 -6.63
C ALA A 497 8.08 -16.01 -6.29
N PHE A 498 8.97 -15.34 -5.54
CA PHE A 498 8.88 -13.92 -5.22
C PHE A 498 8.81 -13.06 -6.50
N TYR A 499 9.77 -13.25 -7.43
CA TYR A 499 9.75 -12.53 -8.70
C TYR A 499 8.55 -12.88 -9.58
N SER A 500 8.01 -14.10 -9.49
CA SER A 500 6.76 -14.46 -10.19
C SER A 500 5.57 -13.66 -9.66
N VAL A 501 5.50 -13.38 -8.35
CA VAL A 501 4.48 -12.50 -7.76
C VAL A 501 4.68 -11.07 -8.28
N MET A 502 5.90 -10.53 -8.23
CA MET A 502 6.19 -9.17 -8.70
C MET A 502 5.87 -8.98 -10.20
N ILE A 503 6.37 -9.87 -11.05
CA ILE A 503 6.14 -9.84 -12.51
C ILE A 503 4.65 -9.98 -12.81
N SER A 504 3.95 -10.88 -12.11
CA SER A 504 2.50 -11.04 -12.30
C SER A 504 1.75 -9.77 -11.88
N LEU A 505 2.14 -9.14 -10.77
CA LEU A 505 1.53 -7.91 -10.28
C LEU A 505 1.70 -6.77 -11.29
N PHE A 506 2.91 -6.54 -11.81
CA PHE A 506 3.15 -5.55 -12.86
C PHE A 506 2.39 -5.90 -14.16
N TYR A 507 2.40 -7.17 -14.56
CA TYR A 507 1.66 -7.64 -15.73
C TYR A 507 0.16 -7.33 -15.64
N TYR A 508 -0.49 -7.73 -14.53
CA TYR A 508 -1.92 -7.52 -14.35
C TYR A 508 -2.26 -6.04 -14.17
N ALA A 509 -1.46 -5.28 -13.42
CA ALA A 509 -1.66 -3.84 -13.25
C ALA A 509 -1.67 -3.10 -14.60
N VAL A 510 -0.65 -3.33 -15.43
CA VAL A 510 -0.50 -2.70 -16.75
C VAL A 510 -1.59 -3.18 -17.71
N ARG A 511 -1.98 -4.47 -17.61
CA ARG A 511 -3.09 -5.02 -18.38
C ARG A 511 -4.42 -4.36 -18.05
N TRP A 512 -4.72 -4.18 -16.78
CA TRP A 512 -5.98 -3.56 -16.32
C TRP A 512 -6.04 -2.07 -16.65
N LEU A 513 -4.89 -1.39 -16.74
CA LEU A 513 -4.79 -0.04 -17.28
C LEU A 513 -4.92 0.04 -18.82
N GLY A 514 -5.19 -1.09 -19.51
CA GLY A 514 -5.43 -1.14 -20.95
C GLY A 514 -4.18 -1.21 -21.83
N TRP A 515 -2.98 -1.33 -21.24
CA TRP A 515 -1.71 -1.32 -21.97
C TRP A 515 -1.25 -2.71 -22.45
N VAL A 516 -2.06 -3.75 -22.26
CA VAL A 516 -1.80 -5.11 -22.76
C VAL A 516 -3.02 -5.70 -23.49
N PRO A 517 -3.42 -5.15 -24.66
CA PRO A 517 -4.70 -5.49 -25.28
C PRO A 517 -4.72 -6.83 -26.03
N HIS A 518 -3.57 -7.36 -26.46
CA HIS A 518 -3.50 -8.56 -27.30
C HIS A 518 -2.37 -9.52 -26.88
N LYS A 519 -2.37 -10.75 -27.43
CA LYS A 519 -1.40 -11.79 -27.06
C LYS A 519 0.06 -11.37 -27.28
N THR A 520 0.37 -10.69 -28.40
CA THR A 520 1.73 -10.19 -28.67
C THR A 520 2.17 -9.15 -27.64
N ALA A 521 1.28 -8.25 -27.22
CA ALA A 521 1.57 -7.29 -26.15
C ALA A 521 1.85 -7.99 -24.82
N ARG A 522 1.12 -9.06 -24.49
CA ARG A 522 1.39 -9.90 -23.31
C ARG A 522 2.79 -10.49 -23.35
N TYR A 523 3.17 -11.16 -24.43
CA TYR A 523 4.50 -11.75 -24.55
C TYR A 523 5.59 -10.68 -24.62
N GLY A 524 5.30 -9.53 -25.25
CA GLY A 524 6.16 -8.37 -25.26
C GLY A 524 6.46 -7.87 -23.85
N LEU A 525 5.45 -7.57 -23.04
CA LEU A 525 5.66 -7.11 -21.66
C LEU A 525 6.49 -8.11 -20.85
N LEU A 526 6.15 -9.40 -20.90
CA LEU A 526 6.91 -10.44 -20.20
C LEU A 526 8.36 -10.50 -20.68
N ALA A 527 8.61 -10.39 -21.99
CA ALA A 527 9.96 -10.37 -22.55
C ALA A 527 10.75 -9.14 -22.07
N PHE A 528 10.15 -7.93 -22.10
CA PHE A 528 10.81 -6.71 -21.61
C PHE A 528 11.16 -6.82 -20.12
N LEU A 529 10.27 -7.33 -19.28
CA LEU A 529 10.52 -7.50 -17.84
C LEU A 529 11.64 -8.52 -17.59
N ILE A 530 11.59 -9.69 -18.24
CA ILE A 530 12.57 -10.77 -18.03
C ILE A 530 13.94 -10.38 -18.61
N ILE A 531 13.99 -9.92 -19.86
CA ILE A 531 15.24 -9.50 -20.51
C ILE A 531 15.84 -8.31 -19.78
N GLY A 532 15.02 -7.32 -19.39
CA GLY A 532 15.45 -6.19 -18.57
C GLY A 532 16.08 -6.64 -17.26
N GLY A 533 15.43 -7.56 -16.54
CA GLY A 533 15.97 -8.15 -15.30
C GLY A 533 17.27 -8.91 -15.50
N ILE A 534 17.38 -9.73 -16.56
CA ILE A 534 18.61 -10.47 -16.89
C ILE A 534 19.76 -9.50 -17.21
N ILE A 535 19.52 -8.51 -18.08
CA ILE A 535 20.53 -7.49 -18.43
C ILE A 535 20.96 -6.75 -17.16
N GLY A 536 20.00 -6.30 -16.35
CA GLY A 536 20.26 -5.61 -15.10
C GLY A 536 21.10 -6.45 -14.12
N GLY A 537 20.81 -7.75 -14.01
CA GLY A 537 21.57 -8.66 -13.14
C GLY A 537 22.99 -9.00 -13.64
N ILE A 538 23.21 -8.97 -14.96
CA ILE A 538 24.51 -9.28 -15.58
C ILE A 538 25.44 -8.06 -15.63
N ILE A 539 24.92 -6.84 -15.79
CA ILE A 539 25.72 -5.61 -15.87
C ILE A 539 26.75 -5.47 -14.73
N PRO A 540 26.39 -5.72 -13.45
CA PRO A 540 27.36 -5.72 -12.36
C PRO A 540 28.57 -6.62 -12.60
N TYR A 541 28.33 -7.85 -13.06
CA TYR A 541 29.41 -8.80 -13.35
C TYR A 541 30.29 -8.34 -14.52
N LEU A 542 29.68 -7.80 -15.59
CA LEU A 542 30.43 -7.27 -16.73
C LEU A 542 31.27 -6.03 -16.39
N THR A 543 30.87 -5.26 -15.39
CA THR A 543 31.53 -3.99 -15.02
C THR A 543 32.55 -4.15 -13.89
N GLN A 544 32.33 -5.09 -12.97
CA GLN A 544 33.14 -5.25 -11.75
C GLN A 544 33.77 -6.65 -11.60
N GLY A 545 33.41 -7.62 -12.44
CA GLY A 545 33.89 -9.01 -12.37
C GLY A 545 33.18 -9.88 -11.33
N GLU A 546 32.27 -9.31 -10.53
CA GLU A 546 31.60 -9.97 -9.41
C GLU A 546 30.08 -9.76 -9.43
N PHE A 547 29.35 -10.68 -8.79
CA PHE A 547 27.87 -10.63 -8.71
C PHE A 547 27.35 -9.86 -7.49
N THR A 548 28.20 -9.20 -6.71
CA THR A 548 27.86 -8.50 -5.47
C THR A 548 26.69 -7.52 -5.62
N PHE A 549 26.63 -6.78 -6.73
CA PHE A 549 25.56 -5.84 -7.01
C PHE A 549 24.43 -6.39 -7.89
N MET A 550 24.44 -7.68 -8.24
CA MET A 550 23.34 -8.35 -8.96
C MET A 550 21.97 -8.19 -8.25
N PRO A 551 21.87 -8.31 -6.90
CA PRO A 551 20.63 -8.07 -6.16
C PRO A 551 20.10 -6.63 -6.27
N LEU A 552 20.91 -5.66 -6.69
CA LEU A 552 20.46 -4.33 -7.07
C LEU A 552 20.15 -4.26 -8.57
N GLY A 553 21.07 -4.71 -9.41
CA GLY A 553 20.93 -4.57 -10.86
C GLY A 553 19.68 -5.23 -11.43
N LEU A 554 19.33 -6.42 -10.94
CA LEU A 554 18.19 -7.20 -11.42
C LEU A 554 16.85 -6.45 -11.27
N PRO A 555 16.43 -5.97 -10.07
CA PRO A 555 15.17 -5.25 -9.93
C PRO A 555 15.11 -3.92 -10.69
N PHE A 556 16.21 -3.16 -10.76
CA PHE A 556 16.29 -1.96 -11.61
C PHE A 556 16.15 -2.30 -13.09
N GLY A 557 16.68 -3.45 -13.52
CA GLY A 557 16.49 -4.00 -14.86
C GLY A 557 15.03 -4.34 -15.16
N VAL A 558 14.32 -4.98 -14.22
CA VAL A 558 12.88 -5.26 -14.35
C VAL A 558 12.07 -3.96 -14.49
N MET A 559 12.38 -2.95 -13.68
CA MET A 559 11.73 -1.62 -13.75
C MET A 559 12.03 -0.91 -15.07
N SER A 560 13.27 -0.97 -15.55
CA SER A 560 13.65 -0.42 -16.84
C SER A 560 12.89 -1.12 -17.98
N GLY A 561 12.75 -2.44 -17.92
CA GLY A 561 11.92 -3.22 -18.84
C GLY A 561 10.46 -2.78 -18.86
N LEU A 562 9.86 -2.55 -17.69
CA LEU A 562 8.49 -2.05 -17.57
C LEU A 562 8.32 -0.69 -18.26
N ILE A 563 9.21 0.27 -17.96
CA ILE A 563 9.16 1.62 -18.54
C ILE A 563 9.39 1.59 -20.05
N LEU A 564 10.36 0.80 -20.53
CA LEU A 564 10.64 0.64 -21.95
C LEU A 564 9.46 0.01 -22.70
N TYR A 565 8.76 -0.96 -22.10
CA TYR A 565 7.55 -1.52 -22.66
C TYR A 565 6.43 -0.47 -22.79
N LEU A 566 6.19 0.31 -21.74
CA LEU A 566 5.19 1.38 -21.76
C LEU A 566 5.53 2.45 -22.80
N ALA A 567 6.81 2.83 -22.89
CA ALA A 567 7.31 3.75 -23.91
C ALA A 567 7.10 3.20 -25.32
N TRP A 568 7.40 1.91 -25.54
CA TRP A 568 7.16 1.23 -26.80
C TRP A 568 5.68 1.23 -27.19
N GLN A 569 4.77 0.94 -26.26
CA GLN A 569 3.33 0.97 -26.51
C GLN A 569 2.83 2.39 -26.81
N GLY A 570 3.29 3.39 -26.06
CA GLY A 570 2.99 4.80 -26.33
C GLY A 570 3.45 5.25 -27.72
N PHE A 571 4.63 4.76 -28.14
CA PHE A 571 5.23 5.07 -29.44
C PHE A 571 4.50 4.40 -30.61
N VAL A 572 4.22 3.10 -30.52
CA VAL A 572 3.58 2.33 -31.61
C VAL A 572 2.11 2.72 -31.79
N GLY A 573 1.47 3.17 -30.72
CA GLY A 573 0.10 3.65 -30.68
C GLY A 573 -0.86 2.66 -30.04
N PRO A 574 -1.79 3.14 -29.18
CA PRO A 574 -2.70 2.29 -28.45
C PRO A 574 -3.70 1.62 -29.40
N LYS A 575 -3.57 0.31 -29.60
CA LYS A 575 -4.55 -0.53 -30.32
C LYS A 575 -5.68 -0.95 -29.37
N ILE A 576 -6.44 0.02 -28.89
CA ILE A 576 -7.57 -0.18 -27.96
C ILE A 576 -8.83 -0.47 -28.78
N SER A 577 -9.67 -1.42 -28.34
CA SER A 577 -10.94 -1.71 -29.03
C SER A 577 -11.93 -0.54 -28.85
N PRO A 578 -12.82 -0.26 -29.83
CA PRO A 578 -13.80 0.82 -29.70
C PRO A 578 -14.70 0.72 -28.45
N GLU A 579 -15.01 -0.50 -27.99
CA GLU A 579 -15.81 -0.78 -26.79
C GLU A 579 -15.07 -0.46 -25.47
N THR A 580 -13.73 -0.32 -25.49
CA THR A 580 -12.89 -0.04 -24.30
C THR A 580 -12.39 1.41 -24.25
N ASN A 581 -13.00 2.32 -25.02
CA ASN A 581 -12.57 3.72 -25.12
C ASN A 581 -12.90 4.57 -23.87
N ARG A 582 -13.58 4.02 -22.86
CA ARG A 582 -13.82 4.66 -21.55
C ARG A 582 -12.81 4.15 -20.52
N LEU A 583 -12.13 5.07 -19.84
CA LEU A 583 -11.21 4.74 -18.75
C LEU A 583 -12.01 4.14 -17.57
N PRO A 584 -11.52 3.08 -16.92
CA PRO A 584 -12.12 2.54 -15.70
C PRO A 584 -12.30 3.62 -14.63
N THR A 585 -13.38 3.53 -13.84
CA THR A 585 -13.71 4.44 -12.73
C THR A 585 -12.53 4.64 -11.76
N TYR A 586 -11.76 3.57 -11.54
CA TYR A 586 -10.63 3.56 -10.62
C TYR A 586 -9.26 3.77 -11.28
N THR A 587 -9.18 4.28 -12.51
CA THR A 587 -7.90 4.44 -13.23
C THR A 587 -6.84 5.20 -12.43
N LEU A 588 -7.21 6.35 -11.85
CA LEU A 588 -6.27 7.16 -11.05
C LEU A 588 -5.81 6.41 -9.79
N LEU A 589 -6.72 5.70 -9.12
CA LEU A 589 -6.40 4.89 -7.95
C LEU A 589 -5.47 3.73 -8.32
N PHE A 590 -5.71 3.06 -9.45
CA PHE A 590 -4.83 2.02 -9.98
C PHE A 590 -3.42 2.53 -10.25
N ILE A 591 -3.29 3.73 -10.83
CA ILE A 591 -1.99 4.37 -11.04
C ILE A 591 -1.32 4.69 -9.71
N GLY A 592 -2.06 5.18 -8.71
CA GLY A 592 -1.56 5.40 -7.36
C GLY A 592 -1.08 4.10 -6.70
N LEU A 593 -1.87 3.02 -6.74
CA LEU A 593 -1.51 1.72 -6.18
C LEU A 593 -0.26 1.13 -6.87
N LEU A 594 -0.20 1.20 -8.20
CA LEU A 594 0.97 0.76 -8.95
C LEU A 594 2.20 1.61 -8.65
N GLY A 595 2.04 2.93 -8.51
CA GLY A 595 3.09 3.84 -8.08
C GLY A 595 3.64 3.46 -6.70
N ALA A 596 2.77 3.18 -5.73
CA ALA A 596 3.15 2.73 -4.39
C ALA A 596 3.92 1.40 -4.42
N ILE A 597 3.44 0.42 -5.20
CA ILE A 597 4.12 -0.87 -5.36
C ILE A 597 5.49 -0.70 -6.03
N ILE A 598 5.61 0.13 -7.08
CA ILE A 598 6.89 0.40 -7.75
C ILE A 598 7.85 1.10 -6.79
N GLY A 599 7.39 2.11 -6.05
CA GLY A 599 8.21 2.82 -5.08
C GLY A 599 8.74 1.90 -3.99
N HIS A 600 7.87 1.06 -3.43
CA HIS A 600 8.26 0.05 -2.46
C HIS A 600 9.21 -0.99 -3.06
N PHE A 601 8.92 -1.50 -4.26
CA PHE A 601 9.79 -2.47 -4.94
C PHE A 601 11.20 -1.93 -5.17
N ILE A 602 11.36 -0.65 -5.52
CA ILE A 602 12.69 -0.02 -5.64
C ILE A 602 13.38 0.10 -4.28
N GLU A 603 12.62 0.47 -3.25
CA GLU A 603 13.14 0.76 -1.91
C GLU A 603 13.62 -0.49 -1.15
N VAL A 604 12.93 -1.62 -1.27
CA VAL A 604 13.26 -2.89 -0.57
C VAL A 604 14.57 -3.53 -1.01
N HIS A 605 15.27 -2.95 -1.99
CA HIS A 605 16.61 -3.37 -2.37
C HIS A 605 17.72 -2.59 -1.63
N PHE A 606 17.33 -1.57 -0.84
CA PHE A 606 18.23 -0.79 0.02
C PHE A 606 17.88 -0.91 1.51
N VAL A 607 16.79 -1.60 1.83
CA VAL A 607 16.17 -1.74 3.15
C VAL A 607 15.43 -3.08 3.15
N PHE A 608 15.27 -3.72 4.30
CA PHE A 608 14.38 -4.89 4.40
C PHE A 608 12.96 -4.46 4.77
N SER A 609 11.99 -5.23 4.32
CA SER A 609 10.57 -4.98 4.58
C SER A 609 10.22 -5.18 6.07
N ILE A 610 9.33 -4.33 6.59
CA ILE A 610 8.83 -4.39 7.97
C ILE A 610 7.34 -4.71 8.03
N ALA A 611 6.80 -4.89 9.23
CA ALA A 611 5.39 -5.26 9.39
C ALA A 611 4.44 -4.29 8.67
N ALA A 612 4.72 -3.00 8.80
CA ALA A 612 3.92 -1.93 8.24
C ALA A 612 3.99 -1.83 6.71
N THR A 613 5.12 -2.16 6.07
CA THR A 613 5.20 -2.13 4.61
C THR A 613 4.61 -3.41 4.01
N TYR A 614 4.82 -4.56 4.64
CA TYR A 614 4.27 -5.83 4.13
C TYR A 614 2.75 -5.90 4.16
N ILE A 615 2.11 -5.43 5.23
CA ILE A 615 0.64 -5.40 5.29
C ILE A 615 0.05 -4.51 4.20
N TYR A 616 0.69 -3.38 3.90
CA TYR A 616 0.30 -2.48 2.83
C TYR A 616 0.53 -3.10 1.44
N PHE A 617 1.67 -3.73 1.21
CA PHE A 617 1.97 -4.41 -0.06
C PHE A 617 0.90 -5.45 -0.40
N TRP A 618 0.61 -6.35 0.53
CA TRP A 618 -0.38 -7.42 0.33
C TRP A 618 -1.82 -6.88 0.27
N ALA A 619 -2.16 -5.88 1.09
CA ALA A 619 -3.46 -5.21 1.02
C ALA A 619 -3.66 -4.50 -0.33
N TYR A 620 -2.65 -3.82 -0.88
CA TYR A 620 -2.73 -3.15 -2.17
C TYR A 620 -2.85 -4.14 -3.32
N ALA A 621 -2.11 -5.25 -3.30
CA ALA A 621 -2.29 -6.33 -4.26
C ALA A 621 -3.73 -6.90 -4.22
N GLY A 622 -4.29 -7.06 -3.01
CA GLY A 622 -5.66 -7.54 -2.80
C GLY A 622 -6.71 -6.54 -3.30
N LEU A 623 -6.49 -5.26 -3.01
CA LEU A 623 -7.34 -4.14 -3.45
C LEU A 623 -7.36 -4.02 -4.98
N MET A 624 -6.19 -4.09 -5.64
CA MET A 624 -6.11 -4.06 -7.10
C MET A 624 -6.92 -5.19 -7.75
N LEU A 625 -6.81 -6.42 -7.22
CA LEU A 625 -7.61 -7.53 -7.71
C LEU A 625 -9.10 -7.34 -7.44
N ALA A 626 -9.47 -6.82 -6.26
CA ALA A 626 -10.86 -6.56 -5.89
C ALA A 626 -11.52 -5.52 -6.81
N ILE A 627 -10.85 -4.38 -7.06
CA ILE A 627 -11.37 -3.29 -7.89
C ILE A 627 -11.72 -3.79 -9.30
N THR A 628 -10.90 -4.66 -9.90
CA THR A 628 -11.22 -5.18 -11.25
C THR A 628 -12.50 -5.98 -11.33
N ARG A 629 -12.94 -6.57 -10.21
CA ARG A 629 -14.21 -7.29 -10.15
C ARG A 629 -15.37 -6.32 -9.98
N ILE A 630 -15.18 -5.24 -9.22
CA ILE A 630 -16.17 -4.17 -9.04
C ILE A 630 -16.48 -3.52 -10.39
N ASP A 631 -15.46 -3.12 -11.14
CA ASP A 631 -15.64 -2.49 -12.46
C ASP A 631 -16.37 -3.41 -13.47
N THR A 632 -16.21 -4.73 -13.36
CA THR A 632 -16.96 -5.69 -14.22
C THR A 632 -18.40 -5.93 -13.79
N MET A 633 -18.78 -5.55 -12.57
CA MET A 633 -20.09 -5.81 -11.97
C MET A 633 -21.04 -4.60 -12.05
N GLU A 634 -20.55 -3.40 -12.35
CA GLU A 634 -21.43 -2.23 -12.50
C GLU A 634 -22.18 -2.26 -13.83
N PRO A 635 -23.52 -2.16 -13.83
CA PRO A 635 -24.28 -2.00 -15.05
C PRO A 635 -23.87 -0.68 -15.71
N ILE A 636 -23.55 -0.75 -17.00
CA ILE A 636 -23.38 0.41 -17.86
C ILE A 636 -24.68 1.23 -17.74
N PRO A 637 -24.64 2.52 -17.35
CA PRO A 637 -25.84 3.34 -17.43
C PRO A 637 -26.28 3.41 -18.89
N ASP A 638 -27.45 2.88 -19.20
CA ASP A 638 -28.08 3.04 -20.51
C ASP A 638 -28.33 4.54 -20.73
N THR A 639 -27.42 5.21 -21.43
CA THR A 639 -27.68 6.52 -22.04
C THR A 639 -28.58 6.34 -23.26
N THR A 640 -29.79 5.81 -23.04
CA THR A 640 -30.92 5.89 -23.96
C THR A 640 -32.22 5.99 -23.17
N THR A 641 -32.29 6.92 -22.21
CA THR A 641 -33.58 7.55 -21.90
C THR A 641 -33.81 8.64 -22.94
N ILE A 642 -34.25 8.22 -24.12
CA ILE A 642 -34.96 9.13 -25.02
C ILE A 642 -36.24 9.50 -24.26
N PRO A 643 -36.56 10.78 -24.06
CA PRO A 643 -37.84 11.19 -23.47
C PRO A 643 -38.98 10.57 -24.27
N ALA A 644 -39.98 10.01 -23.59
CA ALA A 644 -41.08 9.28 -24.20
C ALA A 644 -42.11 10.17 -24.95
N GLU A 645 -41.69 11.31 -25.53
CA GLU A 645 -42.57 12.26 -26.21
C GLU A 645 -42.30 12.42 -27.72
N GLU A 646 -41.37 11.68 -28.33
CA GLU A 646 -41.06 11.79 -29.77
C GLU A 646 -41.22 10.48 -30.56
N ILE A 647 -42.27 9.70 -30.30
CA ILE A 647 -42.70 8.61 -31.19
C ILE A 647 -44.12 8.87 -31.65
N GLU A 648 -44.28 9.87 -32.51
CA GLU A 648 -45.41 9.94 -33.45
C GLU A 648 -44.88 10.11 -34.87
N SER A 649 -45.46 9.33 -35.79
CA SER A 649 -45.31 9.35 -37.25
C SER A 649 -44.00 8.81 -37.84
N VAL A 650 -43.93 7.49 -38.01
CA VAL A 650 -43.29 6.92 -39.21
C VAL A 650 -44.23 5.90 -39.83
N GLU A 651 -44.84 6.29 -40.94
CA GLU A 651 -45.71 5.47 -41.78
C GLU A 651 -44.95 4.26 -42.34
N VAL A 652 -45.57 3.09 -42.21
CA VAL A 652 -45.09 1.83 -42.79
C VAL A 652 -45.57 1.76 -44.25
N VAL A 653 -44.66 2.02 -45.19
CA VAL A 653 -44.88 1.70 -46.61
C VAL A 653 -44.69 0.19 -46.81
N SER A 654 -45.71 -0.46 -47.35
CA SER A 654 -45.73 -1.89 -47.67
C SER A 654 -45.53 -2.11 -49.17
N GLU A 655 -44.61 -2.99 -49.54
CA GLU A 655 -44.55 -3.58 -50.89
C GLU A 655 -44.61 -5.11 -50.82
N PRO A 656 -45.27 -5.80 -51.78
CA PRO A 656 -45.54 -7.24 -51.70
C PRO A 656 -44.52 -8.07 -52.50
N VAL A 657 -44.03 -9.16 -51.91
CA VAL A 657 -43.19 -10.15 -52.60
C VAL A 657 -44.05 -11.25 -53.23
N SER A 658 -43.82 -11.50 -54.53
CA SER A 658 -44.50 -12.53 -55.32
C SER A 658 -43.72 -13.86 -55.44
N LYS A 659 -44.43 -14.95 -55.13
CA LYS A 659 -44.46 -16.33 -55.66
C LYS A 659 -43.19 -17.04 -56.22
N SER A 660 -42.74 -18.04 -55.46
CA SER A 660 -42.68 -19.50 -55.79
C SER A 660 -41.95 -20.02 -57.06
N ARG A 661 -40.96 -20.93 -56.89
CA ARG A 661 -41.03 -22.36 -57.28
C ARG A 661 -39.81 -23.25 -56.89
N ARG A 662 -40.11 -24.34 -56.15
CA ARG A 662 -39.64 -25.75 -56.19
C ARG A 662 -38.13 -26.14 -56.37
N ALA A 663 -37.61 -26.69 -55.26
CA ALA A 663 -37.13 -28.09 -55.06
C ALA A 663 -35.81 -28.61 -55.69
N ARG A 664 -34.81 -28.92 -54.83
CA ARG A 664 -34.16 -30.26 -54.76
C ARG A 664 -33.42 -30.49 -53.42
N LYS A 665 -33.57 -31.71 -52.89
CA LYS A 665 -33.01 -32.25 -51.64
C LYS A 665 -31.47 -32.30 -51.62
N GLY A 666 -30.86 -31.96 -50.49
CA GLY A 666 -29.48 -32.29 -50.12
C GLY A 666 -29.22 -32.04 -48.63
N ARG A 667 -28.89 -33.10 -47.88
CA ARG A 667 -28.70 -33.14 -46.42
C ARG A 667 -27.66 -32.12 -45.91
N SER A 668 -28.00 -31.36 -44.86
CA SER A 668 -27.03 -30.82 -43.90
C SER A 668 -27.62 -30.80 -42.50
N ARG A 669 -26.77 -31.13 -41.52
CA ARG A 669 -27.06 -31.43 -40.11
C ARG A 669 -27.83 -30.32 -39.40
N ARG A 670 -28.95 -30.71 -38.80
CA ARG A 670 -29.79 -29.93 -37.88
C ARG A 670 -29.03 -29.75 -36.55
N ARG A 671 -28.49 -28.55 -36.31
CA ARG A 671 -28.07 -28.12 -34.96
C ARG A 671 -29.36 -27.73 -34.22
N LYS A 672 -29.72 -28.52 -33.21
CA LYS A 672 -30.91 -28.33 -32.36
C LYS A 672 -30.72 -27.00 -31.62
N ALA A 673 -31.61 -26.04 -31.86
CA ALA A 673 -31.75 -24.88 -31.00
C ALA A 673 -32.26 -25.38 -29.64
N GLU A 674 -31.43 -25.31 -28.62
CA GLU A 674 -31.86 -25.48 -27.24
C GLU A 674 -32.67 -24.25 -26.86
N THR A 675 -33.94 -24.49 -26.61
CA THR A 675 -34.88 -23.61 -25.92
C THR A 675 -34.31 -23.27 -24.56
N ILE A 676 -33.91 -22.02 -24.37
CA ILE A 676 -33.61 -21.42 -23.08
C ILE A 676 -34.91 -21.46 -22.25
N PRO A 677 -34.94 -22.11 -21.07
CA PRO A 677 -36.11 -22.09 -20.22
C PRO A 677 -36.36 -20.64 -19.74
N ALA A 678 -37.54 -20.12 -20.07
CA ALA A 678 -38.07 -18.91 -19.47
C ALA A 678 -38.33 -19.16 -17.98
N GLY A 679 -37.38 -18.75 -17.14
CA GLY A 679 -37.44 -19.01 -15.70
C GLY A 679 -36.22 -18.52 -14.94
N ALA A 680 -35.71 -17.34 -15.27
CA ALA A 680 -34.68 -16.65 -14.49
C ALA A 680 -34.69 -15.13 -14.75
N SER A 681 -35.87 -14.52 -14.80
CA SER A 681 -36.00 -13.07 -14.60
C SER A 681 -36.26 -12.80 -13.12
N GLY A 682 -35.34 -13.23 -12.27
CA GLY A 682 -35.21 -12.63 -10.94
C GLY A 682 -34.71 -11.22 -11.18
N SER A 683 -35.59 -10.24 -11.01
CA SER A 683 -35.26 -8.82 -11.04
C SER A 683 -33.91 -8.59 -10.37
N ALA A 684 -32.91 -8.15 -11.14
CA ALA A 684 -31.68 -7.63 -10.58
C ALA A 684 -32.08 -6.41 -9.74
N LEU A 685 -32.29 -6.64 -8.44
CA LEU A 685 -32.47 -5.56 -7.48
C LEU A 685 -31.25 -4.63 -7.66
N PRO A 686 -31.45 -3.32 -7.81
CA PRO A 686 -30.31 -2.39 -7.86
C PRO A 686 -29.47 -2.66 -6.62
N VAL A 687 -28.16 -2.85 -6.82
CA VAL A 687 -27.18 -3.05 -5.74
C VAL A 687 -27.41 -1.93 -4.73
N ARG A 688 -28.05 -2.26 -3.61
CA ARG A 688 -28.52 -1.24 -2.68
C ARG A 688 -27.29 -0.53 -2.10
N ARG A 689 -27.03 0.72 -2.47
CA ARG A 689 -25.94 1.61 -1.97
C ARG A 689 -25.90 1.68 -0.45
N GLU A 690 -24.77 1.83 0.22
CA GLU A 690 -24.77 1.96 1.69
C GLU A 690 -25.55 3.21 2.15
N SER A 691 -26.09 3.26 3.39
CA SER A 691 -26.71 4.50 3.89
C SER A 691 -25.64 5.43 4.48
N TRP A 692 -25.87 6.76 4.46
CA TRP A 692 -24.88 7.71 4.94
C TRP A 692 -24.56 7.52 6.43
N GLU A 693 -25.50 6.99 7.22
CA GLU A 693 -25.31 6.69 8.65
C GLU A 693 -24.33 5.54 8.84
N MET A 694 -24.45 4.47 8.05
CA MET A 694 -23.51 3.34 8.09
C MET A 694 -22.11 3.80 7.68
N TRP A 695 -22.03 4.64 6.64
CA TRP A 695 -20.77 5.14 6.13
C TRP A 695 -20.07 6.09 7.12
N ALA A 696 -20.77 7.13 7.61
CA ALA A 696 -20.21 8.09 8.56
C ALA A 696 -19.92 7.45 9.93
N GLY A 697 -20.80 6.57 10.40
CA GLY A 697 -20.63 5.87 11.67
C GLY A 697 -19.43 4.91 11.66
N SER A 698 -19.26 4.12 10.59
CA SER A 698 -18.10 3.23 10.47
C SER A 698 -16.77 3.98 10.35
N GLN A 699 -16.75 5.12 9.64
CA GLN A 699 -15.58 5.99 9.56
C GLN A 699 -15.24 6.65 10.91
N GLY A 700 -16.25 7.10 11.66
CA GLY A 700 -16.06 7.65 13.00
C GLY A 700 -15.52 6.61 13.99
N LEU A 701 -16.00 5.37 13.93
CA LEU A 701 -15.46 4.25 14.71
C LEU A 701 -14.03 3.88 14.30
N ALA A 702 -13.70 3.93 13.01
CA ALA A 702 -12.33 3.74 12.54
C ALA A 702 -11.39 4.85 13.03
N MET A 703 -11.88 6.11 13.08
CA MET A 703 -11.16 7.21 13.74
C MET A 703 -10.98 6.94 15.24
N ALA A 704 -11.96 6.36 15.93
CA ALA A 704 -11.80 5.98 17.34
C ALA A 704 -10.62 5.01 17.55
N ILE A 705 -10.40 4.05 16.64
CA ILE A 705 -9.22 3.17 16.69
C ILE A 705 -7.92 3.99 16.62
N ILE A 706 -7.82 4.94 15.70
CA ILE A 706 -6.64 5.83 15.57
C ILE A 706 -6.40 6.57 16.88
N LEU A 707 -7.44 7.21 17.43
CA LEU A 707 -7.31 8.00 18.65
C LEU A 707 -6.98 7.15 19.89
N ILE A 708 -7.51 5.92 19.97
CA ILE A 708 -7.19 4.96 21.03
C ILE A 708 -5.73 4.53 20.99
N ILE A 709 -5.17 4.32 19.79
CA ILE A 709 -3.74 4.02 19.64
C ILE A 709 -2.90 5.22 20.10
N LEU A 710 -3.25 6.44 19.67
CA LEU A 710 -2.56 7.64 20.14
C LEU A 710 -2.65 7.81 21.67
N ALA A 711 -3.78 7.45 22.27
CA ALA A 711 -3.92 7.42 23.72
C ALA A 711 -2.97 6.40 24.36
N PHE A 712 -2.90 5.18 23.82
CA PHE A 712 -2.02 4.12 24.33
C PHE A 712 -0.53 4.50 24.21
N ASP A 713 -0.12 4.94 23.02
CA ASP A 713 1.27 5.25 22.68
C ASP A 713 1.84 6.40 23.53
N PHE A 714 1.03 7.43 23.83
CA PHE A 714 1.53 8.70 24.35
C PHE A 714 1.01 9.12 25.73
N ILE A 715 -0.14 8.63 26.20
CA ILE A 715 -0.69 9.03 27.50
C ILE A 715 -0.04 8.19 28.60
N THR A 716 1.13 8.61 29.04
CA THR A 716 1.85 7.99 30.16
C THR A 716 1.35 8.52 31.51
N PRO A 717 1.71 7.89 32.65
CA PRO A 717 1.42 8.43 33.98
C PRO A 717 1.95 9.85 34.21
N GLN A 718 3.03 10.23 33.51
CA GLN A 718 3.66 11.54 33.59
C GLN A 718 3.05 12.56 32.61
N PHE A 719 2.16 12.13 31.71
CA PHE A 719 1.54 13.00 30.73
C PHE A 719 0.46 13.89 31.36
N GLU A 720 0.59 15.21 31.16
CA GLU A 720 -0.41 16.20 31.59
C GLU A 720 -1.26 16.67 30.41
N PHE A 721 -2.58 16.63 30.57
CA PHE A 721 -3.54 17.18 29.60
C PHE A 721 -3.62 18.70 29.69
N THR A 722 -2.55 19.40 29.30
CA THR A 722 -2.45 20.86 29.39
C THR A 722 -1.83 21.46 28.14
N PHE A 723 -2.32 22.66 27.77
CA PHE A 723 -1.66 23.51 26.77
C PHE A 723 -0.57 24.40 27.39
N GLY A 724 -0.36 24.34 28.71
CA GLY A 724 0.68 25.10 29.41
C GLY A 724 2.10 24.53 29.27
N ASN A 725 2.24 23.30 28.78
CA ASN A 725 3.52 22.67 28.47
C ASN A 725 3.58 22.41 26.96
N GLU A 726 4.62 22.93 26.28
CA GLU A 726 4.78 22.81 24.83
C GLU A 726 4.77 21.36 24.33
N LYS A 727 5.35 20.42 25.10
CA LYS A 727 5.38 19.01 24.72
C LYS A 727 3.99 18.39 24.81
N SER A 728 3.26 18.64 25.89
CA SER A 728 1.85 18.21 26.03
C SER A 728 0.94 18.84 24.97
N ALA A 729 1.12 20.14 24.72
CA ALA A 729 0.37 20.88 23.72
C ALA A 729 0.58 20.29 22.31
N SER A 730 1.82 19.90 21.97
CA SER A 730 2.14 19.32 20.66
C SER A 730 1.35 18.03 20.37
N LEU A 731 1.22 17.14 21.37
CA LEU A 731 0.45 15.91 21.24
C LEU A 731 -1.06 16.16 21.18
N LEU A 732 -1.57 17.13 21.96
CA LEU A 732 -2.98 17.52 21.87
C LEU A 732 -3.31 18.08 20.49
N TRP A 733 -2.43 18.93 19.95
CA TRP A 733 -2.58 19.43 18.58
C TRP A 733 -2.54 18.30 17.55
N MET A 734 -1.65 17.31 17.70
CA MET A 734 -1.62 16.14 16.82
C MET A 734 -2.95 15.38 16.83
N ILE A 735 -3.53 15.12 18.01
CA ILE A 735 -4.82 14.46 18.18
C ILE A 735 -5.94 15.28 17.52
N ILE A 736 -5.99 16.59 17.79
CA ILE A 736 -7.02 17.50 17.24
C ILE A 736 -6.91 17.58 15.72
N ILE A 737 -5.72 17.81 15.17
CA ILE A 737 -5.49 17.92 13.72
C ILE A 737 -5.84 16.60 13.04
N THR A 738 -5.46 15.46 13.61
CA THR A 738 -5.82 14.14 13.08
C THR A 738 -7.34 13.96 13.00
N TRP A 739 -8.05 14.33 14.07
CA TRP A 739 -9.51 14.28 14.11
C TRP A 739 -10.15 15.22 13.08
N LEU A 740 -9.65 16.45 12.94
CA LEU A 740 -10.13 17.45 11.98
C LEU A 740 -9.90 17.02 10.52
N VAL A 741 -8.75 16.42 10.22
CA VAL A 741 -8.46 15.88 8.89
C VAL A 741 -9.42 14.74 8.55
N GLY A 742 -9.62 13.79 9.46
CA GLY A 742 -10.61 12.74 9.26
C GLY A 742 -12.03 13.28 9.13
N PHE A 743 -12.41 14.26 9.95
CA PHE A 743 -13.69 14.94 9.87
C PHE A 743 -13.91 15.55 8.48
N ALA A 744 -12.93 16.30 7.97
CA ALA A 744 -13.04 16.97 6.69
C ALA A 744 -13.08 15.99 5.50
N ILE A 745 -12.31 14.89 5.55
CA ILE A 745 -12.40 13.81 4.54
C ILE A 745 -13.79 13.13 4.57
N VAL A 746 -14.32 12.86 5.76
CA VAL A 746 -15.65 12.24 5.92
C VAL A 746 -16.75 13.17 5.43
N MET A 747 -16.76 14.43 5.86
CA MET A 747 -17.77 15.40 5.43
C MET A 747 -17.67 15.70 3.93
N GLY A 748 -16.45 15.81 3.38
CA GLY A 748 -16.23 15.93 1.95
C GLY A 748 -16.80 14.74 1.16
N GLY A 749 -16.57 13.51 1.64
CA GLY A 749 -17.14 12.30 1.04
C GLY A 749 -18.67 12.24 1.10
N LEU A 750 -19.28 12.68 2.20
CA LEU A 750 -20.73 12.78 2.32
C LEU A 750 -21.33 13.79 1.33
N ALA A 751 -20.67 14.94 1.17
CA ALA A 751 -21.09 16.00 0.24
C ALA A 751 -20.97 15.56 -1.23
N ILE A 752 -19.92 14.82 -1.57
CA ILE A 752 -19.70 14.31 -2.94
C ILE A 752 -20.80 13.31 -3.32
N LYS A 753 -21.20 12.46 -2.38
CA LYS A 753 -22.19 11.38 -2.61
C LYS A 753 -23.60 11.74 -2.18
N GLN A 754 -23.90 13.03 -1.99
CA GLN A 754 -25.17 13.47 -1.38
C GLN A 754 -26.40 12.90 -2.09
N ASP A 755 -26.37 12.85 -3.42
CA ASP A 755 -27.48 12.36 -4.26
C ASP A 755 -27.44 10.83 -4.46
N GLU A 756 -26.39 10.17 -4.00
CA GLU A 756 -26.23 8.72 -4.12
C GLU A 756 -26.75 7.94 -2.91
N TRP A 757 -26.85 8.58 -1.74
CA TRP A 757 -27.24 7.92 -0.49
C TRP A 757 -28.68 7.40 -0.52
N ARG A 758 -28.93 6.28 0.17
CA ARG A 758 -30.30 5.72 0.30
C ARG A 758 -31.29 6.64 1.01
N SER A 759 -30.80 7.48 1.92
CA SER A 759 -31.59 8.37 2.77
C SER A 759 -31.12 9.82 2.58
N PRO A 760 -32.01 10.82 2.70
CA PRO A 760 -31.61 12.22 2.61
C PRO A 760 -30.59 12.55 3.69
N LEU A 761 -29.53 13.25 3.29
CA LEU A 761 -28.44 13.62 4.19
C LEU A 761 -28.87 14.75 5.13
N HIS A 762 -28.67 14.53 6.43
CA HIS A 762 -28.90 15.54 7.45
C HIS A 762 -27.57 15.98 8.08
N TRP A 763 -27.05 17.13 7.67
CA TRP A 763 -25.72 17.62 8.07
C TRP A 763 -25.49 17.63 9.59
N GLY A 764 -26.42 18.18 10.37
CA GLY A 764 -26.29 18.22 11.83
C GLY A 764 -26.20 16.82 12.47
N ARG A 765 -26.95 15.85 11.94
CA ARG A 765 -26.90 14.46 12.41
C ARG A 765 -25.63 13.75 11.94
N ALA A 766 -25.15 14.03 10.73
CA ALA A 766 -23.90 13.46 10.22
C ALA A 766 -22.68 13.92 11.04
N VAL A 767 -22.60 15.23 11.33
CA VAL A 767 -21.57 15.82 12.20
C VAL A 767 -21.64 15.22 13.59
N ALA A 768 -22.84 15.16 14.20
CA ALA A 768 -23.02 14.58 15.52
C ALA A 768 -22.66 13.08 15.55
N LEU A 769 -23.07 12.31 14.54
CA LEU A 769 -22.79 10.88 14.45
C LEU A 769 -21.28 10.62 14.38
N TYR A 770 -20.55 11.34 13.53
CA TYR A 770 -19.10 11.22 13.44
C TYR A 770 -18.41 11.61 14.76
N ALA A 771 -18.80 12.75 15.35
CA ALA A 771 -18.21 13.20 16.62
C ALA A 771 -18.47 12.21 17.77
N VAL A 772 -19.71 11.72 17.92
CA VAL A 772 -20.08 10.75 18.96
C VAL A 772 -19.34 9.42 18.75
N THR A 773 -19.35 8.87 17.55
CA THR A 773 -18.71 7.57 17.26
C THR A 773 -17.18 7.64 17.40
N SER A 774 -16.54 8.74 17.02
CA SER A 774 -15.08 8.90 17.15
C SER A 774 -14.62 9.22 18.57
N LEU A 775 -15.32 10.11 19.29
CA LEU A 775 -14.85 10.60 20.59
C LEU A 775 -15.31 9.75 21.78
N THR A 776 -16.48 9.11 21.73
CA THR A 776 -17.02 8.39 22.90
C THR A 776 -16.13 7.21 23.31
N TYR A 777 -15.75 6.36 22.36
CA TYR A 777 -14.89 5.20 22.64
C TYR A 777 -13.46 5.60 22.97
N PHE A 778 -12.95 6.67 22.34
CA PHE A 778 -11.66 7.27 22.68
C PHE A 778 -11.63 7.76 24.14
N LEU A 779 -12.65 8.51 24.58
CA LEU A 779 -12.72 9.02 25.95
C LEU A 779 -12.85 7.87 26.96
N PHE A 780 -13.72 6.89 26.68
CA PHE A 780 -13.89 5.72 27.56
C PHE A 780 -12.60 4.91 27.69
N TYR A 781 -11.91 4.66 26.58
CA TYR A 781 -10.60 4.00 26.60
C TYR A 781 -9.57 4.83 27.37
N THR A 782 -9.49 6.14 27.12
CA THR A 782 -8.53 7.02 27.80
C THR A 782 -8.74 7.00 29.32
N MET A 783 -9.99 6.96 29.79
CA MET A 783 -10.31 6.79 31.20
C MET A 783 -9.83 5.44 31.74
N ALA A 784 -10.12 4.34 31.03
CA ALA A 784 -9.67 3.00 31.42
C ALA A 784 -8.13 2.89 31.45
N HIS A 785 -7.46 3.45 30.43
CA HIS A 785 -6.01 3.51 30.31
C HIS A 785 -5.37 4.29 31.47
N ARG A 786 -5.90 5.49 31.77
CA ARG A 786 -5.42 6.28 32.92
C ARG A 786 -5.69 5.60 34.25
N TRP A 787 -6.82 4.91 34.39
CA TRP A 787 -7.11 4.14 35.60
C TRP A 787 -6.12 2.98 35.78
N GLN A 788 -5.76 2.29 34.69
CA GLN A 788 -4.79 1.19 34.71
C GLN A 788 -3.38 1.68 35.07
N PHE A 789 -2.85 2.64 34.31
CA PHE A 789 -1.47 3.12 34.49
C PHE A 789 -1.31 4.14 35.63
N GLY A 790 -2.41 4.65 36.19
CA GLY A 790 -2.40 5.53 37.37
C GLY A 790 -2.16 4.80 38.70
N GLN A 791 -2.20 3.46 38.71
CA GLN A 791 -1.97 2.65 39.89
C GLN A 791 -0.49 2.72 40.30
N ARG A 792 -0.19 3.39 41.42
CA ARG A 792 1.17 3.47 41.98
C ARG A 792 1.41 2.28 42.90
N VAL A 793 2.36 1.42 42.54
CA VAL A 793 2.80 0.30 43.38
C VAL A 793 4.12 0.68 44.05
N ALA A 794 4.13 0.73 45.38
CA ALA A 794 5.37 0.85 46.14
C ALA A 794 6.04 -0.53 46.18
N VAL A 795 7.19 -0.65 45.52
CA VAL A 795 7.88 -1.94 45.39
C VAL A 795 8.72 -2.18 46.65
N SER A 796 8.28 -3.14 47.48
CA SER A 796 8.98 -3.58 48.68
C SER A 796 9.28 -5.07 48.71
N SER A 797 8.60 -5.84 47.87
CA SER A 797 8.71 -7.30 47.73
C SER A 797 8.71 -7.75 46.27
N ILE A 798 9.04 -9.03 46.01
CA ILE A 798 8.93 -9.64 44.68
C ILE A 798 7.46 -9.68 44.22
N ASP A 799 6.52 -9.90 45.14
CA ASP A 799 5.09 -9.90 44.84
C ASP A 799 4.63 -8.52 44.35
N ASP A 800 5.18 -7.43 44.91
CA ASP A 800 4.91 -6.07 44.42
C ASP A 800 5.46 -5.85 43.00
N VAL A 801 6.61 -6.45 42.67
CA VAL A 801 7.17 -6.41 41.31
C VAL A 801 6.27 -7.16 40.33
N ILE A 802 5.83 -8.37 40.71
CA ILE A 802 4.92 -9.18 39.88
C ILE A 802 3.61 -8.44 39.68
N TYR A 803 3.06 -7.83 40.74
CA TYR A 803 1.84 -7.04 40.67
C TYR A 803 2.01 -5.81 39.76
N ALA A 804 3.10 -5.05 39.91
CA ALA A 804 3.41 -3.93 39.03
C ALA A 804 3.56 -4.37 37.55
N SER A 805 4.22 -5.50 37.29
CA SER A 805 4.33 -6.08 35.94
C SER A 805 2.96 -6.49 35.39
N SER A 806 2.08 -7.03 36.23
CA SER A 806 0.71 -7.39 35.84
C SER A 806 -0.10 -6.17 35.42
N ILE A 807 0.11 -5.01 36.04
CA ILE A 807 -0.55 -3.75 35.65
C ILE A 807 -0.15 -3.36 34.22
N LEU A 808 1.14 -3.45 33.89
CA LEU A 808 1.63 -3.15 32.55
C LEU A 808 1.08 -4.13 31.51
N THR A 809 1.15 -5.43 31.82
CA THR A 809 0.69 -6.51 30.93
C THR A 809 -0.83 -6.43 30.67
N ASN A 810 -1.62 -6.17 31.73
CA ASN A 810 -3.06 -5.99 31.61
C ASN A 810 -3.43 -4.75 30.79
N GLY A 811 -2.58 -3.71 30.75
CA GLY A 811 -2.77 -2.56 29.87
C GLY A 811 -2.86 -2.96 28.39
N LEU A 812 -1.99 -3.88 27.95
CA LEU A 812 -2.02 -4.43 26.61
C LEU A 812 -3.29 -5.29 26.37
N VAL A 813 -3.68 -6.12 27.34
CA VAL A 813 -4.90 -6.95 27.24
C VAL A 813 -6.15 -6.07 27.10
N ILE A 814 -6.25 -4.98 27.87
CA ILE A 814 -7.34 -4.00 27.77
C ILE A 814 -7.35 -3.36 26.38
N PHE A 815 -6.20 -3.00 25.83
CA PHE A 815 -6.09 -2.47 24.46
C PHE A 815 -6.64 -3.46 23.41
N TYR A 816 -6.25 -4.74 23.47
CA TYR A 816 -6.75 -5.77 22.56
C TYR A 816 -8.26 -5.96 22.68
N PHE A 817 -8.80 -5.93 23.89
CA PHE A 817 -10.24 -6.02 24.12
C PHE A 817 -10.99 -4.87 23.45
N PHE A 818 -10.54 -3.63 23.65
CA PHE A 818 -11.16 -2.45 23.02
C PHE A 818 -11.06 -2.49 21.49
N LEU A 819 -9.92 -2.94 20.95
CA LEU A 819 -9.74 -3.10 19.51
C LEU A 819 -10.75 -4.10 18.91
N PHE A 820 -10.88 -5.29 19.50
CA PHE A 820 -11.83 -6.30 19.04
C PHE A 820 -13.28 -5.88 19.26
N LEU A 821 -13.57 -5.17 20.35
CA LEU A 821 -14.88 -4.58 20.60
C LEU A 821 -15.24 -3.57 19.50
N LEU A 822 -14.32 -2.66 19.14
CA LEU A 822 -14.54 -1.70 18.07
C LEU A 822 -14.71 -2.39 16.71
N MET A 823 -13.94 -3.44 16.42
CA MET A 823 -14.16 -4.24 15.21
C MET A 823 -15.57 -4.84 15.15
N ALA A 824 -16.06 -5.37 16.28
CA ALA A 824 -17.41 -5.90 16.37
C ALA A 824 -18.47 -4.80 16.20
N ILE A 825 -18.27 -3.62 16.80
CA ILE A 825 -19.19 -2.48 16.67
C ILE A 825 -19.21 -1.96 15.23
N ILE A 826 -18.06 -1.83 14.56
CA ILE A 826 -17.99 -1.48 13.14
C ILE A 826 -18.80 -2.48 12.32
N ALA A 827 -18.63 -3.78 12.56
CA ALA A 827 -19.39 -4.81 11.86
C ALA A 827 -20.91 -4.68 12.11
N ILE A 828 -21.34 -4.40 13.35
CA ILE A 828 -22.75 -4.16 13.70
C ILE A 828 -23.29 -2.91 12.98
N THR A 829 -22.52 -1.82 12.92
CA THR A 829 -22.89 -0.59 12.22
C THR A 829 -23.08 -0.83 10.72
N LEU A 830 -22.20 -1.62 10.09
CA LEU A 830 -22.24 -1.90 8.64
C LEU A 830 -23.39 -2.84 8.22
N ILE A 831 -24.02 -3.56 9.17
CA ILE A 831 -25.20 -4.40 8.91
C ILE A 831 -26.51 -3.74 9.35
N TRP A 832 -26.44 -2.53 9.90
CA TRP A 832 -27.59 -1.85 10.48
C TRP A 832 -28.71 -1.69 9.45
N GLY A 833 -29.93 -2.12 9.81
CA GLY A 833 -31.08 -2.06 8.90
C GLY A 833 -31.06 -3.08 7.74
N GLN A 834 -30.00 -3.88 7.58
CA GLN A 834 -29.89 -4.90 6.52
C GLN A 834 -30.36 -6.30 6.96
N THR A 835 -30.50 -6.53 8.26
CA THR A 835 -30.69 -7.88 8.83
C THR A 835 -32.14 -8.27 9.13
N ARG A 836 -33.11 -7.36 8.99
CA ARG A 836 -34.49 -7.58 9.48
C ARG A 836 -35.17 -8.83 8.89
N SER A 837 -34.89 -9.17 7.63
CA SER A 837 -35.50 -10.30 6.92
C SER A 837 -34.63 -11.57 6.85
N LEU A 838 -33.45 -11.57 7.47
CA LEU A 838 -32.51 -12.70 7.39
C LEU A 838 -32.65 -13.63 8.60
N PRO A 839 -32.49 -14.96 8.43
CA PRO A 839 -32.38 -15.88 9.55
C PRO A 839 -31.10 -15.60 10.37
N THR A 840 -31.10 -15.92 11.67
CA THR A 840 -29.97 -15.62 12.58
C THR A 840 -28.69 -16.35 12.19
N TRP A 841 -28.76 -17.67 12.07
CA TRP A 841 -27.68 -18.58 11.64
C TRP A 841 -28.31 -19.83 11.03
N ARG A 842 -27.50 -20.69 10.38
CA ARG A 842 -27.94 -22.02 9.96
C ARG A 842 -27.99 -22.96 11.15
N SER A 843 -29.19 -23.38 11.54
CA SER A 843 -29.40 -24.24 12.72
C SER A 843 -28.71 -25.60 12.60
N GLU A 844 -28.40 -26.09 11.40
CA GLU A 844 -27.72 -27.37 11.18
C GLU A 844 -26.24 -27.35 11.63
N ASN A 845 -25.61 -26.17 11.63
CA ASN A 845 -24.17 -26.00 11.85
C ASN A 845 -23.81 -25.42 13.22
N TRP A 846 -24.79 -25.25 14.12
CA TRP A 846 -24.61 -24.56 15.40
C TRP A 846 -23.48 -25.13 16.28
N TRP A 847 -23.29 -26.45 16.22
CA TRP A 847 -22.30 -27.18 17.03
C TRP A 847 -20.86 -26.91 16.61
N LEU A 848 -20.62 -26.40 15.39
CA LEU A 848 -19.29 -26.06 14.89
C LEU A 848 -18.78 -24.71 15.42
N TYR A 849 -19.66 -23.79 15.83
CA TYR A 849 -19.24 -22.43 16.21
C TYR A 849 -18.47 -22.38 17.52
N PRO A 850 -18.95 -22.97 18.65
CA PRO A 850 -18.21 -22.93 19.91
C PRO A 850 -16.78 -23.49 19.83
N PRO A 851 -16.50 -24.68 19.23
CA PRO A 851 -15.14 -25.19 19.16
C PRO A 851 -14.24 -24.35 18.25
N LEU A 852 -14.76 -23.79 17.15
CA LEU A 852 -14.00 -22.87 16.29
C LEU A 852 -13.60 -21.60 17.04
N VAL A 853 -14.54 -21.00 17.78
CA VAL A 853 -14.29 -19.80 18.59
C VAL A 853 -13.25 -20.11 19.67
N LEU A 854 -13.41 -21.20 20.43
CA LEU A 854 -12.47 -21.59 21.47
C LEU A 854 -11.07 -21.83 20.91
N ALA A 855 -10.95 -22.55 19.80
CA ALA A 855 -9.67 -22.84 19.16
C ALA A 855 -8.94 -21.56 18.75
N ILE A 856 -9.65 -20.62 18.11
CA ILE A 856 -9.04 -19.35 17.67
C ILE A 856 -8.70 -18.44 18.85
N LEU A 857 -9.57 -18.33 19.86
CA LEU A 857 -9.25 -17.57 21.07
C LEU A 857 -8.04 -18.14 21.81
N THR A 858 -7.87 -19.46 21.82
CA THR A 858 -6.68 -20.13 22.37
C THR A 858 -5.43 -19.75 21.58
N VAL A 859 -5.50 -19.74 20.24
CA VAL A 859 -4.37 -19.29 19.39
C VAL A 859 -4.05 -17.82 19.65
N ILE A 860 -5.06 -16.95 19.72
CA ILE A 860 -4.87 -15.52 20.01
C ILE A 860 -4.18 -15.34 21.37
N TRP A 861 -4.66 -16.02 22.41
CA TRP A 861 -4.08 -15.92 23.74
C TRP A 861 -2.64 -16.43 23.77
N PHE A 862 -2.42 -17.71 23.50
CA PHE A 862 -1.12 -18.36 23.72
C PHE A 862 -0.05 -18.07 22.65
N LYS A 863 -0.43 -17.57 21.47
CA LYS A 863 0.52 -17.35 20.36
C LYS A 863 0.66 -15.92 19.92
N ASN A 864 -0.22 -15.02 20.38
CA ASN A 864 -0.15 -13.62 20.01
C ASN A 864 -0.12 -12.71 21.26
N VAL A 865 -0.96 -12.94 22.28
CA VAL A 865 -1.03 -12.06 23.46
C VAL A 865 0.03 -12.42 24.50
N ASP A 866 0.09 -13.68 24.93
CA ASP A 866 1.01 -14.20 25.97
C ASP A 866 2.49 -14.30 25.50
N VAL A 867 2.75 -13.88 24.27
CA VAL A 867 4.10 -13.86 23.67
C VAL A 867 4.80 -12.51 23.85
N VAL A 868 4.01 -11.46 24.10
CA VAL A 868 4.47 -10.10 24.43
C VAL A 868 4.65 -10.00 25.93
#